data_AF-A0A653T427-F1
#
_entry.id   AF-A0A653T427-F1
#
_cell.length_a   1.000
_cell.length_b   1.000
_cell.length_c   1.000
_cell.angle_alpha   90.00
_cell.angle_beta   90.00
_cell.angle_gamma   90.00
#
_symmetry.space_group_name_H-M   'P 1'
#
loop_
_entity.id
_entity.type
_entity.pdbx_description
1 polymer ?
#
loop_
_entity_poly.entity_id
_entity_poly.type
_entity_poly.pdbx_seq_one_letter_code
_entity_poly.pdbx_strand_id
1 'polypeptide(L)'
;MTARPLDQVRSVKVKLGLLVAASVTVATVVGTIGSAGGVPIWLSIPVTIALALAVTQLLAVGMTSPLREMTAAARRMATGDHSVRVAETSRDEIGELARAFNRMAEELAGVDRQRRELVANVSHELRTPLAALCAVLENLADGVAEPDPETLRAALEQGERMTALVTDLLDLSRVDAGKAPLDLQDIEVGPLLEAAVAELRISGREVAYAVQVNPPDLVAKGDPARLRQLVANLLDNASRHSPPGGTVNVRADVFGDHWHLVVADQGPGVAPANREHAFERFGTLTDIDGGGGTGLGLAIARWVTDLHQGSIGFANPEPGESGARVLADLPLNPTLTRTQELPMPQSAATHAAAPLPPYRDEPMPFLTDSAFGDFWPEVRVPGNVRVLLGALGVGVLAGAILPFRDHGLAVFLVLVAAGGVVLSASRHRRDPFTRTCAGLCLALSVTALLRDAEWIVFLCLVVGAGLCLIGLVRGRTMVSFVLAGIAWPLAGVRGMPWLGRTLRRVTGIGGGAALVRTAVVSVLAVTVFALLFASADALFAEWVGAIVPDVGSAAFALRVFIAFFVGGVVLAAAYLALNPPEVNRGERAVRPVSHRFEWLAPVLVVDAVFAVFLVAQAAVIFGGHDYLRRTTGLTYAEYVHQGFGQLTVATALTLLVVWAASRKAPRETSSDRTWIRGSLGLLCVLTLVVVASALYRMHVYQDAYGFTRLRLLVDVFEGWLGVLVLAMIAGGFALRAVWLPRFALFSGVVLLLGLAAINPDAWIARHNIDRYESSGKVDWTYLQGLSDDALPVLSTLPPNLVECAVSLDGRTHDDWLEWNLGRSRARSTIADHRGDWIADPECPGQTVR
;
A
#
# COMPACT_ATOMS: atom_id res chain seq x y z
N MET A 1 28.61 6.44 -1.06
CA MET A 1 28.47 5.52 0.08
C MET A 1 27.61 6.18 1.15
N THR A 2 26.30 5.95 1.14
CA THR A 2 25.42 6.41 2.22
C THR A 2 25.44 5.35 3.31
N ALA A 3 26.03 5.64 4.46
CA ALA A 3 25.96 4.77 5.62
C ALA A 3 24.48 4.50 5.93
N ARG A 4 24.06 3.23 5.92
CA ARG A 4 22.71 2.79 6.31
C ARG A 4 22.78 2.42 7.80
N PRO A 5 22.47 3.36 8.73
CA PRO A 5 22.74 3.18 10.16
C PRO A 5 21.96 2.02 10.80
N LEU A 6 20.87 1.58 10.15
CA LEU A 6 19.99 0.53 10.66
C LEU A 6 20.37 -0.88 10.19
N ASP A 7 21.40 -1.07 9.36
CA ASP A 7 21.74 -2.39 8.81
C ASP A 7 22.19 -3.41 9.87
N GLN A 8 22.62 -2.92 11.04
CA GLN A 8 23.02 -3.77 12.18
C GLN A 8 21.84 -4.35 12.98
N VAL A 9 20.63 -3.81 12.81
CA VAL A 9 19.45 -4.24 13.56
C VAL A 9 18.89 -5.53 12.96
N ARG A 10 18.73 -6.57 13.78
CA ARG A 10 18.36 -7.94 13.35
C ARG A 10 16.86 -8.19 13.16
N SER A 11 15.99 -7.21 13.43
CA SER A 11 14.55 -7.37 13.18
C SER A 11 13.92 -6.11 12.59
N VAL A 12 13.12 -6.30 11.54
CA VAL A 12 12.31 -5.26 10.89
C VAL A 12 11.34 -4.62 11.88
N LYS A 13 10.78 -5.39 12.84
CA LYS A 13 9.89 -4.84 13.88
C LYS A 13 10.63 -3.84 14.78
N VAL A 14 11.89 -4.13 15.12
CA VAL A 14 12.73 -3.23 15.94
C VAL A 14 13.08 -1.97 15.15
N LYS A 15 13.39 -2.10 13.84
CA LYS A 15 13.62 -0.92 12.98
C LYS A 15 12.39 -0.02 12.89
N LEU A 16 11.18 -0.60 12.74
CA LEU A 16 9.91 0.13 12.77
C LEU A 16 9.68 0.83 14.12
N GLY A 17 9.95 0.12 15.23
CA GLY A 17 9.85 0.70 16.57
C GLY A 17 10.82 1.87 16.78
N LEU A 18 12.07 1.75 16.34
CA LEU A 18 13.08 2.80 16.44
C LEU A 18 12.71 4.03 15.59
N LEU A 19 12.12 3.81 14.41
CA LEU A 19 11.61 4.87 13.55
C LEU A 19 10.45 5.65 14.21
N VAL A 20 9.50 4.94 14.83
CA VAL A 20 8.40 5.57 15.59
C VAL A 20 8.97 6.34 16.77
N ALA A 21 9.86 5.74 17.55
CA ALA A 21 10.50 6.38 18.70
C ALA A 21 11.26 7.65 18.28
N ALA A 22 12.09 7.59 17.23
CA ALA A 22 12.81 8.75 16.71
C ALA A 22 11.86 9.88 16.28
N SER A 23 10.77 9.53 15.59
CA SER A 23 9.79 10.51 15.11
C SER A 23 9.03 11.18 16.26
N VAL A 24 8.64 10.40 17.28
CA VAL A 24 7.99 10.92 18.49
C VAL A 24 8.95 11.78 19.31
N THR A 25 10.21 11.37 19.47
CA THR A 25 11.24 12.16 20.17
C THR A 25 11.47 13.48 19.45
N VAL A 26 11.63 13.48 18.14
CA VAL A 26 11.77 14.71 17.33
C VAL A 26 10.54 15.60 17.50
N ALA A 27 9.33 15.03 17.39
CA ALA A 27 8.11 15.81 17.54
C ALA A 27 7.97 16.43 18.94
N THR A 28 8.32 15.66 19.98
CA THR A 28 8.29 16.11 21.38
C THR A 28 9.31 17.20 21.62
N VAL A 29 10.56 17.03 21.17
CA VAL A 29 11.63 18.02 21.34
C VAL A 29 11.32 19.33 20.61
N VAL A 30 10.85 19.26 19.37
CA VAL A 30 10.48 20.48 18.61
C VAL A 30 9.26 21.16 19.24
N GLY A 31 8.26 20.39 19.67
CA GLY A 31 7.07 20.91 20.34
C GLY A 31 7.40 21.60 21.66
N THR A 32 8.24 20.98 22.49
CA THR A 32 8.64 21.54 23.79
C THR A 32 9.51 22.79 23.61
N ILE A 33 10.52 22.76 22.73
CA ILE A 33 11.35 23.94 22.43
C ILE A 33 10.49 25.07 21.85
N GLY A 34 9.57 24.76 20.93
CA GLY A 34 8.65 25.74 20.36
C GLY A 34 7.79 26.41 21.42
N SER A 35 7.22 25.62 22.34
CA SER A 35 6.43 26.16 23.45
C SER A 35 7.26 26.99 24.44
N ALA A 36 8.49 26.58 24.74
CA ALA A 36 9.39 27.29 25.65
C ALA A 36 9.93 28.61 25.05
N GLY A 37 10.11 28.65 23.73
CA GLY A 37 10.55 29.85 23.00
C GLY A 37 9.43 30.86 22.69
N GLY A 38 8.21 30.67 23.22
CA GLY A 38 7.07 31.54 22.95
C GLY A 38 6.58 31.50 21.50
N VAL A 39 6.94 30.46 20.73
CA VAL A 39 6.51 30.33 19.33
C VAL A 39 5.01 30.02 19.32
N PRO A 40 4.19 30.78 18.57
CA PRO A 40 2.76 30.53 18.48
C PRO A 40 2.45 29.09 18.04
N ILE A 41 1.44 28.47 18.66
CA ILE A 41 1.08 27.06 18.44
C ILE A 41 0.79 26.75 16.96
N TRP A 42 0.21 27.71 16.23
CA TRP A 42 -0.08 27.56 14.80
C TRP A 42 1.17 27.51 13.92
N LEU A 43 2.31 28.00 14.40
CA LEU A 43 3.63 27.92 13.75
C LEU A 43 4.39 26.65 14.14
N SER A 44 4.32 26.26 15.41
CA SER A 44 5.10 25.12 15.92
C SER A 44 4.57 23.78 15.44
N ILE A 45 3.23 23.60 15.33
CA ILE A 45 2.61 22.34 14.89
C ILE A 45 3.05 21.93 13.48
N PRO A 46 2.94 22.77 12.42
CA PRO A 46 3.33 22.39 11.08
C PRO A 46 4.82 22.03 10.96
N VAL A 47 5.69 22.80 11.63
CA VAL A 47 7.14 22.58 11.63
C VAL A 47 7.49 21.24 12.30
N THR A 48 6.85 20.97 13.43
CA THR A 48 7.00 19.72 14.19
C THR A 48 6.61 18.51 13.34
N ILE A 49 5.45 18.58 12.67
CA ILE A 49 4.96 17.53 11.78
C ILE A 49 5.91 17.34 10.59
N ALA A 50 6.36 18.43 9.97
CA ALA A 50 7.26 18.38 8.82
C ALA A 50 8.61 17.73 9.18
N LEU A 51 9.19 18.07 10.33
CA LEU A 51 10.46 17.50 10.77
C LEU A 51 10.32 16.02 11.14
N ALA A 52 9.25 15.65 11.85
CA ALA A 52 8.95 14.26 12.17
C ALA A 52 8.76 13.40 10.90
N LEU A 53 8.03 13.92 9.91
CA LEU A 53 7.86 13.26 8.60
C LEU A 53 9.18 13.14 7.83
N ALA A 54 10.02 14.17 7.83
CA ALA A 54 11.31 14.14 7.17
C ALA A 54 12.23 13.05 7.75
N VAL A 55 12.32 12.97 9.09
CA VAL A 55 13.08 11.93 9.79
C VAL A 55 12.51 10.54 9.50
N THR A 56 11.18 10.40 9.55
CA THR A 56 10.48 9.16 9.19
C THR A 56 10.88 8.70 7.78
N GLN A 57 10.81 9.61 6.81
CA GLN A 57 11.06 9.28 5.41
C GLN A 57 12.53 8.92 5.15
N LEU A 58 13.47 9.64 5.76
CA LEU A 58 14.90 9.34 5.66
C LEU A 58 15.22 7.92 6.18
N LEU A 59 14.64 7.53 7.30
CA LEU A 59 14.82 6.21 7.89
C LEU A 59 14.09 5.11 7.09
N ALA A 60 12.86 5.37 6.62
CA ALA A 60 12.04 4.41 5.88
C ALA A 60 12.61 4.06 4.50
N VAL A 61 13.24 5.01 3.80
CA VAL A 61 13.88 4.76 2.50
C VAL A 61 15.01 3.72 2.63
N GLY A 62 15.78 3.77 3.72
CA GLY A 62 16.84 2.80 3.99
C GLY A 62 16.32 1.37 4.17
N MET A 63 15.15 1.21 4.80
CA MET A 63 14.54 -0.10 5.06
C MET A 63 13.89 -0.73 3.81
N THR A 64 13.37 0.09 2.90
CA THR A 64 12.55 -0.40 1.76
C THR A 64 13.34 -0.56 0.46
N SER A 65 14.54 0.02 0.35
CA SER A 65 15.41 -0.13 -0.82
C SER A 65 15.72 -1.59 -1.19
N PRO A 66 16.11 -2.48 -0.24
CA PRO A 66 16.50 -3.85 -0.60
C PRO A 66 15.33 -4.65 -1.22
N LEU A 67 14.10 -4.45 -0.74
CA LEU A 67 12.92 -5.10 -1.30
C LEU A 67 12.64 -4.69 -2.75
N ARG A 68 12.92 -3.42 -3.10
CA ARG A 68 12.80 -2.94 -4.48
C ARG A 68 13.88 -3.54 -5.37
N GLU A 69 15.12 -3.61 -4.88
CA GLU A 69 16.25 -4.25 -5.58
C GLU A 69 15.93 -5.73 -5.87
N MET A 70 15.37 -6.46 -4.89
CA MET A 70 14.91 -7.84 -5.08
C MET A 70 13.78 -7.96 -6.11
N THR A 71 12.80 -7.06 -6.08
CA THR A 71 11.71 -7.07 -7.06
C THR A 71 12.23 -6.84 -8.48
N ALA A 72 13.18 -5.93 -8.65
CA ALA A 72 13.82 -5.69 -9.93
C ALA A 72 14.65 -6.90 -10.41
N ALA A 73 15.39 -7.53 -9.50
CA ALA A 73 16.14 -8.75 -9.78
C ALA A 73 15.23 -9.91 -10.19
N ALA A 74 14.12 -10.12 -9.50
CA ALA A 74 13.13 -11.14 -9.83
C ALA A 74 12.51 -10.92 -11.22
N ARG A 75 12.21 -9.66 -11.59
CA ARG A 75 11.70 -9.34 -12.93
C ARG A 75 12.71 -9.62 -14.04
N ARG A 76 14.00 -9.32 -13.81
CA ARG A 76 15.07 -9.66 -14.76
C ARG A 76 15.28 -11.16 -14.90
N MET A 77 15.17 -11.89 -13.79
CA MET A 77 15.24 -13.35 -13.79
C MET A 77 14.07 -13.96 -14.58
N ALA A 78 12.86 -13.38 -14.48
CA ALA A 78 11.71 -13.80 -15.30
C ALA A 78 11.92 -13.58 -16.82
N THR A 79 12.83 -12.69 -17.21
CA THR A 79 13.24 -12.48 -18.62
C THR A 79 14.40 -13.38 -19.05
N GLY A 80 14.85 -14.31 -18.20
CA GLY A 80 15.89 -15.31 -18.51
C GLY A 80 17.31 -14.95 -18.02
N ASP A 81 17.50 -13.82 -17.34
CA ASP A 81 18.80 -13.45 -16.78
C ASP A 81 18.97 -14.01 -15.36
N HIS A 82 19.46 -15.25 -15.26
CA HIS A 82 19.68 -15.94 -13.98
C HIS A 82 21.01 -15.57 -13.30
N SER A 83 21.79 -14.66 -13.88
CA SER A 83 23.08 -14.20 -13.33
C SER A 83 22.92 -13.11 -12.27
N VAL A 84 21.73 -12.51 -12.16
CA VAL A 84 21.46 -11.40 -11.25
C VAL A 84 21.61 -11.86 -9.80
N ARG A 85 22.28 -11.03 -8.99
CA ARG A 85 22.44 -11.21 -7.54
C ARG A 85 21.99 -9.96 -6.81
N VAL A 86 21.45 -10.16 -5.61
CA VAL A 86 21.03 -9.08 -4.71
C VAL A 86 22.05 -8.93 -3.59
N ALA A 87 22.34 -7.68 -3.20
CA ALA A 87 23.32 -7.38 -2.17
C ALA A 87 22.85 -7.80 -0.77
N GLU A 88 23.64 -8.62 -0.08
CA GLU A 88 23.38 -9.13 1.28
C GLU A 88 23.80 -8.13 2.37
N THR A 89 23.22 -6.94 2.32
CA THR A 89 23.63 -5.82 3.21
C THR A 89 23.00 -5.89 4.61
N SER A 90 21.83 -6.50 4.76
CA SER A 90 21.09 -6.50 6.01
C SER A 90 21.20 -7.80 6.79
N ARG A 91 21.12 -7.71 8.12
CA ARG A 91 21.13 -8.86 9.06
C ARG A 91 19.75 -9.21 9.61
N ASP A 92 18.70 -8.66 9.04
CA ASP A 92 17.30 -8.86 9.41
C ASP A 92 16.62 -9.91 8.52
N GLU A 93 15.29 -10.01 8.64
CA GLU A 93 14.45 -10.91 7.85
C GLU A 93 14.55 -10.61 6.33
N ILE A 94 14.88 -9.37 5.95
CA ILE A 94 15.09 -8.98 4.54
C ILE A 94 16.44 -9.52 4.04
N GLY A 95 17.47 -9.52 4.89
CA GLY A 95 18.75 -10.17 4.59
C GLY A 95 18.65 -11.69 4.43
N GLU A 96 17.79 -12.33 5.22
CA GLU A 96 17.48 -13.75 5.06
C GLU A 96 16.79 -14.04 3.72
N LEU A 97 15.82 -13.21 3.34
CA LEU A 97 15.17 -13.31 2.04
C LEU A 97 16.15 -13.11 0.88
N ALA A 98 17.08 -12.15 0.97
CA ALA A 98 18.12 -11.92 -0.04
C ALA A 98 19.01 -13.16 -0.25
N ARG A 99 19.42 -13.82 0.83
CA ARG A 99 20.18 -15.08 0.77
C ARG A 99 19.38 -16.20 0.13
N ALA A 100 18.11 -16.36 0.49
CA ALA A 100 17.24 -17.36 -0.12
C ALA A 100 17.05 -17.12 -1.63
N PHE A 101 16.90 -15.85 -2.04
CA PHE A 101 16.82 -15.47 -3.45
C PHE A 101 18.11 -15.79 -4.22
N ASN A 102 19.28 -15.45 -3.67
CA ASN A 102 20.57 -15.73 -4.31
C ASN A 102 20.80 -17.24 -4.52
N ARG A 103 20.41 -18.09 -3.55
CA ARG A 103 20.46 -19.56 -3.69
C ARG A 103 19.59 -20.07 -4.83
N MET A 104 18.33 -19.64 -4.88
CA MET A 104 17.42 -20.02 -5.98
C MET A 104 17.96 -19.59 -7.35
N ALA A 105 18.52 -18.38 -7.45
CA ALA A 105 19.12 -17.89 -8.69
C ALA A 105 20.36 -18.70 -9.11
N GLU A 106 21.11 -19.25 -8.16
CA GLU A 106 22.24 -20.14 -8.41
C GLU A 106 21.80 -21.52 -8.93
N GLU A 107 20.81 -22.14 -8.29
CA GLU A 107 20.21 -23.41 -8.73
C GLU A 107 19.65 -23.30 -10.16
N LEU A 108 18.89 -22.24 -10.43
CA LEU A 108 18.29 -22.03 -11.75
C LEU A 108 19.34 -21.77 -12.84
N ALA A 109 20.43 -21.06 -12.51
CA ALA A 109 21.56 -20.89 -13.41
C ALA A 109 22.30 -22.22 -13.67
N GLY A 110 22.33 -23.13 -12.70
CA GLY A 110 22.88 -24.47 -12.85
C GLY A 110 22.09 -25.32 -13.86
N VAL A 111 20.76 -25.37 -13.70
CA VAL A 111 19.87 -26.10 -14.62
C VAL A 111 19.98 -25.58 -16.05
N ASP A 112 20.04 -24.25 -16.23
CA ASP A 112 20.16 -23.66 -17.57
C ASP A 112 21.51 -23.97 -18.24
N ARG A 113 22.61 -24.04 -17.47
CA ARG A 113 23.91 -24.50 -18.00
C ARG A 113 23.86 -25.95 -18.45
N GLN A 114 23.35 -26.86 -17.62
CA GLN A 114 23.20 -28.28 -17.96
C GLN A 114 22.36 -28.49 -19.23
N ARG A 115 21.26 -27.73 -19.37
CA ARG A 115 20.44 -27.78 -20.59
C ARG A 115 21.23 -27.38 -21.84
N ARG A 116 22.05 -26.32 -21.76
CA ARG A 116 22.86 -25.86 -22.90
C ARG A 116 23.95 -26.85 -23.26
N GLU A 117 24.63 -27.41 -22.26
CA GLU A 117 25.63 -28.46 -22.46
C GLU A 117 25.03 -29.70 -23.14
N LEU A 118 23.83 -30.13 -22.71
CA LEU A 118 23.12 -31.22 -23.38
C LEU A 118 22.85 -30.91 -24.85
N VAL A 119 22.30 -29.73 -25.16
CA VAL A 119 22.02 -29.35 -26.56
C VAL A 119 23.31 -29.29 -27.39
N ALA A 120 24.40 -28.77 -26.81
CA ALA A 120 25.69 -28.70 -27.48
C ALA A 120 26.24 -30.10 -27.80
N ASN A 121 26.24 -31.01 -26.81
CA ASN A 121 26.74 -32.38 -26.97
C ASN A 121 25.91 -33.17 -27.98
N VAL A 122 24.58 -33.10 -27.90
CA VAL A 122 23.68 -33.75 -28.87
C VAL A 122 23.92 -33.24 -30.28
N SER A 123 24.09 -31.93 -30.43
CA SER A 123 24.37 -31.33 -31.74
C SER A 123 25.70 -31.80 -32.31
N HIS A 124 26.70 -32.03 -31.47
CA HIS A 124 28.02 -32.51 -31.87
C HIS A 124 27.96 -33.98 -32.32
N GLU A 125 27.34 -34.84 -31.52
CA GLU A 125 27.22 -36.28 -31.79
C GLU A 125 26.37 -36.61 -33.01
N LEU A 126 25.40 -35.76 -33.36
CA LEU A 126 24.62 -35.92 -34.59
C LEU A 126 25.33 -35.37 -35.84
N ARG A 127 26.12 -34.31 -35.70
CA ARG A 127 26.77 -33.65 -36.84
C ARG A 127 27.83 -34.53 -37.51
N THR A 128 28.63 -35.23 -36.71
CA THR A 128 29.74 -36.06 -37.20
C THR A 128 29.27 -37.21 -38.13
N PRO A 129 28.32 -38.08 -37.74
CA PRO A 129 27.83 -39.14 -38.63
C PRO A 129 27.04 -38.57 -39.81
N LEU A 130 26.29 -37.48 -39.63
CA LEU A 130 25.58 -36.82 -40.72
C LEU A 130 26.53 -36.26 -41.79
N ALA A 131 27.62 -35.63 -41.37
CA ALA A 131 28.64 -35.11 -42.29
C ALA A 131 29.33 -36.25 -43.05
N ALA A 132 29.62 -37.38 -42.39
CA ALA A 132 30.17 -38.56 -43.03
C ALA A 132 29.21 -39.17 -44.06
N LEU A 133 27.91 -39.28 -43.73
CA LEU A 133 26.89 -39.74 -44.66
C LEU A 133 26.75 -38.81 -45.87
N CYS A 134 26.70 -37.50 -45.66
CA CYS A 134 26.66 -36.52 -46.75
C CYS A 134 27.90 -36.63 -47.64
N ALA A 135 29.10 -36.76 -47.09
CA ALA A 135 30.33 -36.90 -47.87
C ALA A 135 30.32 -38.16 -48.77
N VAL A 136 29.82 -39.28 -48.25
CA VAL A 136 29.67 -40.51 -49.05
C VAL A 136 28.67 -40.31 -50.18
N LEU A 137 27.51 -39.69 -49.90
CA LEU A 137 26.48 -39.44 -50.91
C LEU A 137 26.89 -38.38 -51.94
N GLU A 138 27.65 -37.35 -51.55
CA GLU A 138 28.21 -36.35 -52.45
C GLU A 138 29.24 -36.97 -53.41
N ASN A 139 30.15 -37.82 -52.92
CA ASN A 139 31.11 -38.54 -53.77
C ASN A 139 30.43 -39.43 -54.83
N LEU A 140 29.31 -40.06 -54.46
CA LEU A 140 28.48 -40.84 -55.39
C LEU A 140 27.75 -39.94 -56.41
N ALA A 141 27.24 -38.79 -55.97
CA ALA A 141 26.53 -37.84 -56.83
C ALA A 141 27.45 -37.12 -57.84
N ASP A 142 28.67 -36.79 -57.43
CA ASP A 142 29.68 -36.12 -58.26
C ASP A 142 30.41 -37.08 -59.21
N GLY A 143 30.13 -38.39 -59.12
CA GLY A 143 30.77 -39.43 -59.93
C GLY A 143 32.23 -39.69 -59.57
N VAL A 144 32.67 -39.23 -58.39
CA VAL A 144 34.02 -39.47 -57.84
C VAL A 144 34.15 -40.92 -57.34
N ALA A 145 33.07 -41.51 -56.85
CA ALA A 145 32.95 -42.91 -56.49
C ALA A 145 31.84 -43.59 -57.30
N GLU A 146 32.06 -44.84 -57.72
CA GLU A 146 31.01 -45.62 -58.38
C GLU A 146 29.99 -46.12 -57.34
N PRO A 147 28.68 -46.14 -57.65
CA PRO A 147 27.64 -46.65 -56.77
C PRO A 147 27.69 -48.17 -56.70
N ASP A 148 28.72 -48.69 -56.03
CA ASP A 148 28.87 -50.10 -55.76
C ASP A 148 28.04 -50.54 -54.53
N PRO A 149 27.75 -51.84 -54.41
CA PRO A 149 26.97 -52.37 -53.29
C PRO A 149 27.64 -52.20 -51.92
N GLU A 150 28.95 -51.96 -51.84
CA GLU A 150 29.66 -51.79 -50.56
C GLU A 150 29.48 -50.37 -50.02
N THR A 151 29.63 -49.36 -50.89
CA THR A 151 29.46 -47.95 -50.56
C THR A 151 28.02 -47.62 -50.18
N LEU A 152 27.04 -48.21 -50.88
CA LEU A 152 25.62 -48.07 -50.54
C LEU A 152 25.27 -48.73 -49.19
N ARG A 153 25.90 -49.87 -48.85
CA ARG A 153 25.74 -50.49 -47.53
C ARG A 153 26.37 -49.65 -46.43
N ALA A 154 27.55 -49.09 -46.65
CA ALA A 154 28.19 -48.19 -45.69
C ALA A 154 27.33 -46.94 -45.42
N ALA A 155 26.72 -46.35 -46.45
CA ALA A 155 25.79 -45.24 -46.28
C ALA A 155 24.51 -45.64 -45.51
N LEU A 156 23.96 -46.83 -45.81
CA LEU A 156 22.79 -47.36 -45.09
C LEU A 156 23.10 -47.62 -43.61
N GLU A 157 24.23 -48.26 -43.30
CA GLU A 157 24.69 -48.51 -41.93
C GLU A 157 24.87 -47.20 -41.13
N GLN A 158 25.38 -46.14 -41.76
CA GLN A 158 25.46 -44.82 -41.12
C GLN A 158 24.07 -44.21 -40.84
N GLY A 159 23.11 -44.38 -41.75
CA GLY A 159 21.71 -43.94 -41.56
C GLY A 159 21.00 -44.72 -40.44
N GLU A 160 21.19 -46.03 -40.38
CA GLU A 160 20.66 -46.89 -39.31
C GLU A 160 21.27 -46.52 -37.95
N ARG A 161 22.58 -46.25 -37.91
CA ARG A 161 23.28 -45.80 -36.71
C ARG A 161 22.76 -44.47 -36.18
N MET A 162 22.47 -43.52 -37.08
CA MET A 162 21.88 -42.23 -36.69
C MET A 162 20.44 -42.40 -36.19
N THR A 163 19.68 -43.33 -36.76
CA THR A 163 18.33 -43.68 -36.31
C THR A 163 18.35 -44.28 -34.90
N ALA A 164 19.31 -45.17 -34.61
CA ALA A 164 19.53 -45.71 -33.27
C ALA A 164 19.87 -44.61 -32.25
N LEU A 165 20.82 -43.73 -32.59
CA LEU A 165 21.20 -42.58 -31.77
C LEU A 165 20.03 -41.64 -31.41
N VAL A 166 19.18 -41.33 -32.40
CA VAL A 166 17.98 -40.48 -32.17
C VAL A 166 16.97 -41.20 -31.29
N THR A 167 16.79 -42.51 -31.49
CA THR A 167 15.87 -43.33 -30.68
C THR A 167 16.32 -43.38 -29.23
N ASP A 168 17.61 -43.62 -29.00
CA ASP A 168 18.23 -43.60 -27.67
C ASP A 168 18.08 -42.25 -26.97
N LEU A 169 18.27 -41.14 -27.72
CA LEU A 169 18.07 -39.79 -27.19
C LEU A 169 16.61 -39.52 -26.79
N LEU A 170 15.66 -39.97 -27.61
CA LEU A 170 14.23 -39.80 -27.35
C LEU A 170 13.76 -40.64 -26.17
N ASP A 171 14.26 -41.87 -26.03
CA ASP A 171 13.99 -42.72 -24.87
C ASP A 171 14.51 -42.05 -23.60
N LEU A 172 15.74 -41.54 -23.60
CA LEU A 172 16.32 -40.84 -22.46
C LEU A 172 15.57 -39.55 -22.09
N SER A 173 15.10 -38.78 -23.09
CA SER A 173 14.31 -37.56 -22.85
C SER A 173 12.93 -37.84 -22.23
N ARG A 174 12.28 -38.96 -22.58
CA ARG A 174 10.99 -39.35 -21.99
C ARG A 174 11.09 -39.69 -20.51
N VAL A 175 12.29 -40.06 -20.08
CA VAL A 175 12.61 -40.50 -18.72
C VAL A 175 12.91 -39.32 -17.81
N ASP A 176 13.67 -38.33 -18.28
CA ASP A 176 13.87 -37.06 -17.56
C ASP A 176 12.52 -36.36 -17.28
N ALA A 177 11.53 -36.60 -18.15
CA ALA A 177 10.16 -36.12 -17.96
C ALA A 177 9.30 -36.97 -17.03
N GLY A 178 9.81 -38.12 -16.53
CA GLY A 178 9.08 -39.06 -15.67
C GLY A 178 7.96 -39.85 -16.38
N LYS A 179 8.04 -40.03 -17.71
CA LYS A 179 6.92 -40.47 -18.56
C LYS A 179 7.13 -41.81 -19.29
N ALA A 180 8.02 -42.68 -18.83
CA ALA A 180 8.18 -44.02 -19.42
C ALA A 180 7.36 -45.06 -18.63
N PRO A 181 6.10 -45.36 -19.01
CA PRO A 181 5.37 -46.48 -18.41
C PRO A 181 6.05 -47.81 -18.76
N LEU A 182 6.24 -48.68 -17.79
CA LEU A 182 6.72 -50.05 -18.00
C LEU A 182 5.54 -50.96 -18.33
N ASP A 183 5.70 -51.81 -19.36
CA ASP A 183 4.77 -52.90 -19.65
C ASP A 183 5.26 -54.18 -18.97
N LEU A 184 4.89 -54.37 -17.69
CA LEU A 184 5.39 -55.48 -16.88
C LEU A 184 4.70 -56.80 -17.24
N GLN A 185 5.47 -57.75 -17.75
CA GLN A 185 5.06 -59.11 -18.11
C GLN A 185 5.97 -60.14 -17.41
N ASP A 186 5.51 -61.38 -17.26
CA ASP A 186 6.35 -62.48 -16.77
C ASP A 186 7.28 -62.94 -17.90
N ILE A 187 8.59 -62.93 -17.65
CA ILE A 187 9.62 -63.20 -18.65
C ILE A 187 10.50 -64.35 -18.19
N GLU A 188 10.64 -65.37 -19.04
CA GLU A 188 11.64 -66.41 -18.87
C GLU A 188 13.03 -65.85 -19.20
N VAL A 189 13.91 -65.76 -18.19
CA VAL A 189 15.23 -65.11 -18.31
C VAL A 189 16.17 -65.89 -19.22
N GLY A 190 16.12 -67.23 -19.21
CA GLY A 190 16.92 -68.08 -20.10
C GLY A 190 16.73 -67.74 -21.58
N PRO A 191 15.51 -67.85 -22.13
CA PRO A 191 15.20 -67.47 -23.51
C PRO A 191 15.56 -66.03 -23.85
N LEU A 192 15.39 -65.07 -22.92
CA LEU A 192 15.77 -63.67 -23.13
C LEU A 192 17.28 -63.52 -23.39
N LEU A 193 18.12 -64.16 -22.56
CA LEU A 193 19.57 -64.09 -22.69
C LEU A 193 20.06 -64.84 -23.94
N GLU A 194 19.49 -66.01 -24.24
CA GLU A 194 19.82 -66.77 -25.45
C GLU A 194 19.46 -66.02 -26.72
N ALA A 195 18.29 -65.36 -26.75
CA ALA A 195 17.87 -64.53 -27.89
C ALA A 195 18.81 -63.34 -28.11
N ALA A 196 19.19 -62.64 -27.04
CA ALA A 196 20.13 -61.51 -27.13
C ALA A 196 21.54 -61.94 -27.59
N VAL A 197 22.01 -63.12 -27.14
CA VAL A 197 23.29 -63.69 -27.60
C VAL A 197 23.21 -64.16 -29.05
N ALA A 198 22.08 -64.73 -29.48
CA ALA A 198 21.88 -65.15 -30.87
C ALA A 198 21.89 -63.93 -31.83
N GLU A 199 21.28 -62.82 -31.43
CA GLU A 199 21.29 -61.55 -32.17
C GLU A 199 22.71 -61.03 -32.39
N LEU A 200 23.57 -61.11 -31.36
CA LEU A 200 24.97 -60.68 -31.46
C LEU A 200 25.90 -61.68 -32.16
N ARG A 201 25.60 -62.98 -32.18
CA ARG A 201 26.38 -63.96 -32.97
C ARG A 201 26.32 -63.68 -34.47
N ILE A 202 25.21 -63.12 -34.94
CA ILE A 202 25.01 -62.76 -36.35
C ILE A 202 25.88 -61.54 -36.74
N SER A 203 26.27 -60.70 -35.77
CA SER A 203 27.08 -59.49 -35.99
C SER A 203 28.58 -59.75 -36.23
N GLY A 204 29.03 -61.01 -36.28
CA GLY A 204 30.32 -61.40 -36.87
C GLY A 204 31.58 -61.16 -36.03
N ARG A 205 31.47 -60.91 -34.70
CA ARG A 205 32.63 -60.75 -33.81
C ARG A 205 33.21 -62.11 -33.37
N GLU A 206 34.54 -62.24 -33.35
CA GLU A 206 35.27 -63.46 -32.91
C GLU A 206 35.28 -63.63 -31.37
N VAL A 207 34.11 -63.71 -30.73
CA VAL A 207 33.99 -63.87 -29.27
C VAL A 207 33.01 -65.00 -28.94
N ALA A 208 33.36 -65.87 -28.00
CA ALA A 208 32.47 -66.92 -27.50
C ALA A 208 31.56 -66.36 -26.38
N TYR A 209 30.28 -66.74 -26.39
CA TYR A 209 29.34 -66.39 -25.32
C TYR A 209 28.99 -67.64 -24.51
N ALA A 210 29.21 -67.59 -23.20
CA ALA A 210 28.83 -68.63 -22.25
C ALA A 210 27.66 -68.13 -21.40
N VAL A 211 26.46 -68.70 -21.59
CA VAL A 211 25.25 -68.32 -20.87
C VAL A 211 24.96 -69.35 -19.78
N GLN A 212 24.77 -68.89 -18.55
CA GLN A 212 24.40 -69.72 -17.40
C GLN A 212 23.23 -69.06 -16.66
N VAL A 213 22.13 -69.80 -16.45
CA VAL A 213 20.95 -69.31 -15.72
C VAL A 213 20.62 -70.28 -14.59
N ASN A 214 20.49 -69.76 -13.38
CA ASN A 214 20.26 -70.54 -12.17
C ASN A 214 19.18 -69.88 -11.27
N PRO A 215 18.02 -70.52 -11.07
CA PRO A 215 17.60 -71.80 -11.62
C PRO A 215 17.30 -71.70 -13.14
N PRO A 216 17.35 -72.82 -13.91
CA PRO A 216 17.17 -72.79 -15.38
C PRO A 216 15.81 -72.25 -15.84
N ASP A 217 14.78 -72.38 -15.00
CA ASP A 217 13.41 -71.94 -15.19
C ASP A 217 13.13 -70.58 -14.52
N LEU A 218 14.15 -69.73 -14.37
CA LEU A 218 14.02 -68.40 -13.80
C LEU A 218 13.02 -67.54 -14.59
N VAL A 219 11.92 -67.17 -13.92
CA VAL A 219 10.94 -66.20 -14.39
C VAL A 219 11.04 -64.92 -13.56
N ALA A 220 11.17 -63.78 -14.22
CA ALA A 220 11.16 -62.45 -13.59
C ALA A 220 10.11 -61.55 -14.25
N LYS A 221 9.52 -60.66 -13.46
CA LYS A 221 8.52 -59.72 -13.96
C LYS A 221 9.18 -58.43 -14.42
N GLY A 222 8.99 -58.04 -15.67
CA GLY A 222 9.66 -56.88 -16.25
C GLY A 222 9.10 -56.49 -17.61
N ASP A 223 9.61 -55.42 -18.19
CA ASP A 223 9.30 -55.03 -19.57
C ASP A 223 10.22 -55.81 -20.54
N PRO A 224 9.69 -56.71 -21.39
CA PRO A 224 10.50 -57.57 -22.24
C PRO A 224 11.38 -56.79 -23.21
N ALA A 225 10.87 -55.68 -23.76
CA ALA A 225 11.59 -54.88 -24.74
C ALA A 225 12.75 -54.14 -24.06
N ARG A 226 12.53 -53.61 -22.86
CA ARG A 226 13.55 -52.87 -22.10
C ARG A 226 14.61 -53.79 -21.51
N LEU A 227 14.23 -54.94 -20.95
CA LEU A 227 15.21 -55.91 -20.44
C LEU A 227 16.07 -56.51 -21.57
N ARG A 228 15.50 -56.74 -22.76
CA ARG A 228 16.30 -57.10 -23.94
C ARG A 228 17.29 -56.01 -24.32
N GLN A 229 16.88 -54.74 -24.25
CA GLN A 229 17.76 -53.59 -24.51
C GLN A 229 18.89 -53.48 -23.48
N LEU A 230 18.62 -53.72 -22.18
CA LEU A 230 19.63 -53.81 -21.13
C LEU A 230 20.68 -54.88 -21.47
N VAL A 231 20.23 -56.11 -21.75
CA VAL A 231 21.11 -57.23 -22.06
C VAL A 231 21.93 -56.94 -23.31
N ALA A 232 21.30 -56.46 -24.39
CA ALA A 232 21.98 -56.13 -25.64
C ALA A 232 23.08 -55.06 -25.45
N ASN A 233 22.81 -54.01 -24.66
CA ASN A 233 23.79 -52.96 -24.36
C ASN A 233 24.97 -53.48 -23.55
N LEU A 234 24.73 -54.35 -22.56
CA LEU A 234 25.81 -54.96 -21.78
C LEU A 234 26.65 -55.93 -22.63
N LEU A 235 26.02 -56.72 -23.48
CA LEU A 235 26.72 -57.67 -24.36
C LEU A 235 27.47 -57.00 -25.51
N ASP A 236 26.94 -55.94 -26.13
CA ASP A 236 27.69 -55.16 -27.13
C ASP A 236 28.92 -54.51 -26.50
N ASN A 237 28.79 -53.97 -25.27
CA ASN A 237 29.93 -53.42 -24.55
C ASN A 237 30.98 -54.49 -24.22
N ALA A 238 30.56 -55.62 -23.64
CA ALA A 238 31.45 -56.72 -23.26
C ALA A 238 32.18 -57.35 -24.46
N SER A 239 31.46 -57.58 -25.57
CA SER A 239 32.04 -58.16 -26.79
C SER A 239 32.99 -57.19 -27.51
N ARG A 240 32.76 -55.88 -27.44
CA ARG A 240 33.61 -54.86 -28.05
C ARG A 240 34.98 -54.73 -27.36
N HIS A 241 34.99 -54.90 -26.04
CA HIS A 241 36.20 -54.74 -25.24
C HIS A 241 36.92 -56.07 -24.97
N SER A 242 36.35 -57.20 -25.38
CA SER A 242 36.99 -58.52 -25.31
C SER A 242 38.05 -58.70 -26.41
N PRO A 243 39.17 -59.40 -26.13
CA PRO A 243 40.14 -59.78 -27.15
C PRO A 243 39.55 -60.82 -28.14
N PRO A 244 40.08 -60.92 -29.38
CA PRO A 244 39.68 -61.97 -30.34
C PRO A 244 39.89 -63.37 -29.76
N GLY A 245 38.90 -64.24 -29.90
CA GLY A 245 38.85 -65.58 -29.30
C GLY A 245 38.50 -65.60 -27.80
N GLY A 246 38.25 -64.43 -27.19
CA GLY A 246 37.85 -64.31 -25.79
C GLY A 246 36.45 -64.88 -25.51
N THR A 247 36.13 -65.08 -24.23
CA THR A 247 34.82 -65.55 -23.77
C THR A 247 34.11 -64.47 -22.94
N VAL A 248 32.89 -64.11 -23.33
CA VAL A 248 31.98 -63.27 -22.54
C VAL A 248 31.06 -64.18 -21.73
N ASN A 249 31.18 -64.08 -20.40
CA ASN A 249 30.38 -64.86 -19.46
C ASN A 249 29.12 -64.08 -19.09
N VAL A 250 27.96 -64.66 -19.36
CA VAL A 250 26.63 -64.11 -19.07
C VAL A 250 25.96 -65.02 -18.06
N ARG A 251 25.76 -64.52 -16.84
CA ARG A 251 25.23 -65.31 -15.74
C ARG A 251 24.03 -64.63 -15.11
N ALA A 252 22.94 -65.37 -14.92
CA ALA A 252 21.77 -64.92 -14.17
C ALA A 252 21.54 -65.85 -12.97
N ASP A 253 21.59 -65.31 -11.75
CA ASP A 253 21.34 -66.05 -10.52
C ASP A 253 20.26 -65.37 -9.68
N VAL A 254 19.43 -66.14 -8.98
CA VAL A 254 18.48 -65.60 -7.99
C VAL A 254 19.14 -65.45 -6.62
N PHE A 255 18.96 -64.27 -6.02
CA PHE A 255 19.38 -63.96 -4.65
C PHE A 255 18.21 -63.30 -3.89
N GLY A 256 17.48 -64.09 -3.11
CA GLY A 256 16.30 -63.61 -2.38
C GLY A 256 15.17 -63.19 -3.31
N ASP A 257 14.66 -61.97 -3.14
CA ASP A 257 13.60 -61.40 -3.99
C ASP A 257 14.14 -60.71 -5.27
N HIS A 258 15.44 -60.88 -5.54
CA HIS A 258 16.15 -60.26 -6.65
C HIS A 258 16.84 -61.31 -7.51
N TRP A 259 17.13 -60.94 -8.76
CA TRP A 259 17.98 -61.70 -9.67
C TRP A 259 19.13 -60.82 -10.16
N HIS A 260 20.31 -61.41 -10.21
CA HIS A 260 21.55 -60.75 -10.60
C HIS A 260 21.91 -61.15 -12.02
N LEU A 261 21.91 -60.19 -12.94
CA LEU A 261 22.50 -60.33 -14.26
C LEU A 261 23.97 -59.88 -14.21
N VAL A 262 24.88 -60.82 -14.42
CA VAL A 262 26.32 -60.59 -14.48
C VAL A 262 26.79 -60.78 -15.92
N VAL A 263 27.41 -59.75 -16.47
CA VAL A 263 28.11 -59.81 -17.76
C VAL A 263 29.58 -59.52 -17.53
N ALA A 264 30.45 -60.49 -17.80
CA ALA A 264 31.89 -60.38 -17.62
C ALA A 264 32.63 -60.61 -18.95
N ASP A 265 33.49 -59.66 -19.32
CA ASP A 265 34.41 -59.76 -20.45
C ASP A 265 35.84 -60.14 -20.02
N GLN A 266 36.71 -60.38 -20.99
CA GLN A 266 38.14 -60.66 -20.78
C GLN A 266 39.05 -59.50 -21.22
N GLY A 267 38.49 -58.29 -21.27
CA GLY A 267 39.15 -57.07 -21.73
C GLY A 267 40.09 -56.42 -20.71
N PRO A 268 40.52 -55.17 -20.95
CA PRO A 268 41.42 -54.44 -20.04
C PRO A 268 40.76 -54.01 -18.71
N GLY A 269 39.43 -54.11 -18.60
CA GLY A 269 38.66 -53.68 -17.43
C GLY A 269 38.51 -52.15 -17.31
N VAL A 270 37.81 -51.71 -16.25
CA VAL A 270 37.54 -50.29 -15.98
C VAL A 270 38.18 -49.86 -14.65
N ALA A 271 39.03 -48.82 -14.71
CA ALA A 271 39.70 -48.26 -13.56
C ALA A 271 38.70 -47.75 -12.50
N PRO A 272 38.93 -47.95 -11.19
CA PRO A 272 37.96 -47.60 -10.14
C PRO A 272 37.45 -46.15 -10.19
N ALA A 273 38.32 -45.19 -10.53
CA ALA A 273 37.95 -43.77 -10.64
C ALA A 273 36.96 -43.46 -11.79
N ASN A 274 36.87 -44.36 -12.77
CA ASN A 274 36.14 -44.17 -14.02
C ASN A 274 34.84 -44.98 -14.10
N ARG A 275 34.57 -45.85 -13.11
CA ARG A 275 33.42 -46.76 -13.10
C ARG A 275 32.08 -46.03 -13.08
N GLU A 276 31.96 -44.99 -12.26
CA GLU A 276 30.73 -44.19 -12.16
C GLU A 276 30.53 -43.31 -13.40
N HIS A 277 31.62 -42.78 -13.94
CA HIS A 277 31.59 -41.92 -15.12
C HIS A 277 31.18 -42.68 -16.39
N ALA A 278 31.51 -43.98 -16.48
CA ALA A 278 31.09 -44.84 -17.60
C ALA A 278 29.56 -45.03 -17.71
N PHE A 279 28.82 -44.74 -16.63
CA PHE A 279 27.35 -44.74 -16.64
C PHE A 279 26.74 -43.35 -16.89
N GLU A 280 27.54 -42.29 -17.02
CA GLU A 280 27.08 -40.96 -17.39
C GLU A 280 26.80 -40.87 -18.91
N ARG A 281 25.96 -39.90 -19.31
CA ARG A 281 25.61 -39.68 -20.72
C ARG A 281 26.85 -39.27 -21.50
N PHE A 282 27.14 -39.98 -22.59
CA PHE A 282 28.34 -39.75 -23.40
C PHE A 282 29.65 -39.97 -22.62
N GLY A 283 29.60 -40.74 -21.52
CA GLY A 283 30.75 -41.08 -20.68
C GLY A 283 31.69 -42.06 -21.36
N THR A 284 32.49 -41.58 -22.31
CA THR A 284 33.54 -42.36 -22.97
C THR A 284 34.87 -42.22 -22.26
N LEU A 285 35.51 -43.33 -21.91
CA LEU A 285 36.84 -43.37 -21.29
C LEU A 285 37.94 -43.29 -22.37
N THR A 286 38.18 -42.10 -22.92
CA THR A 286 39.34 -41.64 -23.74
C THR A 286 39.96 -42.53 -24.85
N ASP A 287 40.07 -41.93 -26.05
CA ASP A 287 41.09 -42.05 -27.12
C ASP A 287 41.64 -43.45 -27.48
N ILE A 288 40.76 -44.39 -27.83
CA ILE A 288 41.15 -45.52 -28.68
C ILE A 288 40.66 -45.25 -30.09
N ASP A 289 41.56 -44.80 -30.96
CA ASP A 289 41.34 -44.70 -32.40
C ASP A 289 40.79 -46.05 -32.92
N GLY A 290 39.51 -46.07 -33.30
CA GLY A 290 38.89 -47.17 -34.04
C GLY A 290 37.67 -47.87 -33.43
N GLY A 291 37.21 -47.53 -32.22
CA GLY A 291 36.11 -48.26 -31.55
C GLY A 291 34.82 -47.45 -31.34
N GLY A 292 34.07 -47.15 -32.40
CA GLY A 292 32.92 -46.23 -32.37
C GLY A 292 31.74 -46.65 -31.49
N GLY A 293 31.62 -46.09 -30.27
CA GLY A 293 30.46 -46.23 -29.38
C GLY A 293 29.84 -44.88 -29.06
N THR A 294 28.53 -44.83 -28.87
CA THR A 294 27.76 -43.59 -28.65
C THR A 294 27.89 -43.03 -27.22
N GLY A 295 28.55 -43.78 -26.32
CA GLY A 295 28.61 -43.45 -24.89
C GLY A 295 27.24 -43.45 -24.18
N LEU A 296 26.19 -43.95 -24.84
CA LEU A 296 24.82 -44.00 -24.30
C LEU A 296 24.45 -45.40 -23.78
N GLY A 297 25.07 -46.47 -24.27
CA GLY A 297 24.66 -47.85 -23.97
C GLY A 297 24.63 -48.20 -22.47
N LEU A 298 25.69 -47.87 -21.74
CA LEU A 298 25.74 -48.10 -20.28
C LEU A 298 24.81 -47.16 -19.49
N ALA A 299 24.62 -45.92 -19.95
CA ALA A 299 23.64 -45.00 -19.38
C ALA A 299 22.19 -45.51 -19.56
N ILE A 300 21.89 -46.12 -20.72
CA ILE A 300 20.60 -46.79 -20.99
C ILE A 300 20.47 -48.05 -20.12
N ALA A 301 21.53 -48.84 -19.96
CA ALA A 301 21.53 -50.01 -19.08
C ALA A 301 21.22 -49.62 -17.62
N ARG A 302 21.85 -48.57 -17.11
CA ARG A 302 21.53 -48.00 -15.78
C ARG A 302 20.10 -47.54 -15.69
N TRP A 303 19.65 -46.82 -16.70
CA TRP A 303 18.27 -46.36 -16.75
C TRP A 303 17.23 -47.49 -16.74
N VAL A 304 17.38 -48.51 -17.58
CA VAL A 304 16.46 -49.67 -17.60
C VAL A 304 16.45 -50.35 -16.24
N THR A 305 17.62 -50.47 -15.61
CA THR A 305 17.76 -51.09 -14.29
C THR A 305 17.06 -50.26 -13.21
N ASP A 306 17.27 -48.94 -13.20
CA ASP A 306 16.61 -48.01 -12.26
C ASP A 306 15.09 -48.00 -12.43
N LEU A 307 14.58 -48.06 -13.68
CA LEU A 307 13.14 -48.16 -13.94
C LEU A 307 12.52 -49.42 -13.33
N HIS A 308 13.23 -50.53 -13.37
CA HIS A 308 12.82 -51.78 -12.74
C HIS A 308 13.11 -51.82 -11.23
N GLN A 309 13.48 -50.69 -10.60
CA GLN A 309 13.81 -50.58 -9.17
C GLN A 309 15.05 -51.41 -8.77
N GLY A 310 15.93 -51.67 -9.73
CA GLY A 310 17.20 -52.35 -9.51
C GLY A 310 18.36 -51.39 -9.26
N SER A 311 19.58 -51.93 -9.26
CA SER A 311 20.81 -51.17 -9.31
C SER A 311 21.82 -51.82 -10.27
N ILE A 312 22.66 -51.02 -10.94
CA ILE A 312 23.73 -51.52 -11.80
C ILE A 312 25.07 -50.94 -11.38
N GLY A 313 26.14 -51.72 -11.52
CA GLY A 313 27.49 -51.24 -11.25
C GLY A 313 28.57 -52.19 -11.74
N PHE A 314 29.82 -51.73 -11.69
CA PHE A 314 30.97 -52.60 -11.92
C PHE A 314 31.34 -53.34 -10.64
N ALA A 315 31.32 -54.67 -10.70
CA ALA A 315 31.89 -55.52 -9.65
C ALA A 315 33.40 -55.69 -9.85
N ASN A 316 34.12 -56.00 -8.78
CA ASN A 316 35.53 -56.36 -8.90
C ASN A 316 35.66 -57.71 -9.63
N PRO A 317 36.63 -57.86 -10.55
CA PRO A 317 36.95 -59.15 -11.15
C PRO A 317 37.48 -60.13 -10.09
N GLU A 318 37.34 -61.43 -10.35
CA GLU A 318 37.86 -62.44 -9.42
C GLU A 318 39.41 -62.42 -9.38
N PRO A 319 40.03 -62.82 -8.26
CA PRO A 319 41.49 -62.84 -8.15
C PRO A 319 42.12 -63.73 -9.23
N GLY A 320 42.86 -63.12 -10.17
CA GLY A 320 43.51 -63.82 -11.29
C GLY A 320 42.79 -63.68 -12.63
N GLU A 321 41.62 -63.04 -12.67
CA GLU A 321 40.89 -62.73 -13.90
C GLU A 321 41.10 -61.26 -14.32
N SER A 322 41.20 -61.02 -15.63
CA SER A 322 41.22 -59.69 -16.25
C SER A 322 39.91 -59.43 -16.98
N GLY A 323 39.36 -58.22 -16.91
CA GLY A 323 38.12 -57.85 -17.59
C GLY A 323 37.24 -56.87 -16.82
N ALA A 324 36.19 -56.37 -17.47
CA ALA A 324 35.12 -55.66 -16.77
C ALA A 324 33.98 -56.63 -16.42
N ARG A 325 33.49 -56.53 -15.18
CA ARG A 325 32.35 -57.30 -14.69
C ARG A 325 31.23 -56.34 -14.32
N VAL A 326 30.17 -56.31 -15.12
CA VAL A 326 28.98 -55.50 -14.84
C VAL A 326 27.94 -56.37 -14.16
N LEU A 327 27.44 -55.91 -13.02
CA LEU A 327 26.38 -56.54 -12.25
C LEU A 327 25.14 -55.63 -12.30
N ALA A 328 24.05 -56.12 -12.85
CA ALA A 328 22.72 -55.54 -12.71
C ALA A 328 21.91 -56.39 -11.72
N ASP A 329 21.53 -55.79 -10.61
CA ASP A 329 20.67 -56.35 -9.57
C ASP A 329 19.23 -55.85 -9.80
N LEU A 330 18.31 -56.77 -10.08
CA LEU A 330 16.92 -56.47 -10.45
C LEU A 330 15.95 -57.25 -9.55
N PRO A 331 14.85 -56.65 -9.06
CA PRO A 331 13.84 -57.39 -8.31
C PRO A 331 13.11 -58.40 -9.22
N LEU A 332 12.73 -59.56 -8.65
CA LEU A 332 11.89 -60.55 -9.32
C LEU A 332 10.47 -60.00 -9.61
N ASN A 333 10.01 -59.08 -8.76
CA ASN A 333 8.69 -58.46 -8.84
C ASN A 333 8.76 -56.95 -8.55
N PRO A 334 9.06 -56.09 -9.55
CA PRO A 334 9.02 -54.64 -9.37
C PRO A 334 7.61 -54.16 -9.01
N THR A 335 7.49 -53.31 -8.00
CA THR A 335 6.20 -52.77 -7.56
C THR A 335 5.90 -51.51 -8.36
N LEU A 336 4.73 -51.38 -8.99
CA LEU A 336 4.31 -50.12 -9.63
C LEU A 336 4.17 -49.03 -8.56
N THR A 337 5.22 -48.26 -8.32
CA THR A 337 5.10 -47.00 -7.58
C THR A 337 4.29 -46.08 -8.49
N ARG A 338 3.01 -45.89 -8.17
CA ARG A 338 2.19 -44.84 -8.79
C ARG A 338 2.90 -43.53 -8.49
N THR A 339 3.72 -43.06 -9.44
CA THR A 339 4.39 -41.76 -9.34
C THR A 339 3.28 -40.73 -9.17
N GLN A 340 3.27 -40.09 -8.00
CA GLN A 340 2.42 -38.96 -7.70
C GLN A 340 2.60 -37.98 -8.87
N GLU A 341 1.49 -37.62 -9.54
CA GLU A 341 1.47 -36.49 -10.47
C GLU A 341 1.89 -35.25 -9.68
N LEU A 342 3.20 -34.97 -9.64
CA LEU A 342 3.68 -33.63 -9.44
C LEU A 342 3.16 -32.85 -10.66
N PRO A 343 2.36 -31.80 -10.47
CA PRO A 343 1.91 -31.01 -11.59
C PRO A 343 3.15 -30.42 -12.23
N MET A 344 3.50 -30.90 -13.43
CA MET A 344 4.45 -30.16 -14.24
C MET A 344 3.89 -28.75 -14.41
N PRO A 345 4.71 -27.69 -14.30
CA PRO A 345 4.40 -26.51 -15.06
C PRO A 345 4.25 -26.99 -16.50
N GLN A 346 3.05 -26.87 -17.06
CA GLN A 346 2.78 -27.22 -18.45
C GLN A 346 3.97 -26.71 -19.25
N SER A 347 4.68 -27.64 -19.90
CA SER A 347 5.60 -27.28 -20.98
C SER A 347 4.79 -26.36 -21.84
N ALA A 348 5.15 -25.07 -21.82
CA ALA A 348 4.62 -24.13 -22.76
C ALA A 348 4.95 -24.76 -24.10
N ALA A 349 3.93 -25.40 -24.68
CA ALA A 349 3.85 -25.54 -26.11
C ALA A 349 4.36 -24.23 -26.67
N THR A 350 5.11 -24.32 -27.75
CA THR A 350 5.63 -23.23 -28.56
C THR A 350 4.48 -22.38 -29.13
N HIS A 351 3.59 -21.84 -28.28
CA HIS A 351 3.20 -20.46 -28.40
C HIS A 351 4.50 -19.70 -28.41
N ALA A 352 4.96 -19.38 -29.63
CA ALA A 352 5.70 -18.16 -29.85
C ALA A 352 5.06 -17.15 -28.92
N ALA A 353 5.76 -16.80 -27.85
CA ALA A 353 5.28 -15.85 -26.88
C ALA A 353 4.84 -14.67 -27.73
N ALA A 354 3.52 -14.39 -27.74
CA ALA A 354 3.03 -13.18 -28.37
C ALA A 354 3.98 -12.09 -27.89
N PRO A 355 4.67 -11.37 -28.79
CA PRO A 355 5.75 -10.49 -28.38
C PRO A 355 5.18 -9.66 -27.25
N LEU A 356 5.77 -9.84 -26.06
CA LEU A 356 5.39 -9.04 -24.90
C LEU A 356 5.34 -7.62 -25.42
N PRO A 357 4.21 -6.91 -25.25
CA PRO A 357 4.07 -5.57 -25.79
C PRO A 357 5.36 -4.85 -25.43
N PRO A 358 6.07 -4.24 -26.41
CA PRO A 358 7.42 -3.73 -26.20
C PRO A 358 7.39 -2.97 -24.89
N TYR A 359 8.22 -3.42 -23.94
CA TYR A 359 8.32 -2.81 -22.62
C TYR A 359 8.50 -1.33 -22.90
N ARG A 360 7.43 -0.55 -22.72
CA ARG A 360 7.55 0.88 -22.73
C ARG A 360 8.50 1.12 -21.58
N ASP A 361 9.58 1.84 -21.83
CA ASP A 361 10.31 2.56 -20.79
C ASP A 361 9.31 3.47 -20.08
N GLU A 362 8.47 2.88 -19.24
CA GLU A 362 7.78 3.61 -18.21
C GLU A 362 8.90 3.97 -17.26
N PRO A 363 9.23 5.27 -17.14
CA PRO A 363 10.26 5.71 -16.22
C PRO A 363 9.92 5.11 -14.85
N MET A 364 10.94 4.54 -14.19
CA MET A 364 10.82 3.98 -12.84
C MET A 364 9.86 4.84 -12.02
N PRO A 365 8.79 4.28 -11.45
CA PRO A 365 7.82 5.04 -10.66
C PRO A 365 8.59 5.91 -9.66
N PHE A 366 8.22 7.19 -9.59
CA PHE A 366 8.87 8.11 -8.64
C PHE A 366 8.76 7.52 -7.23
N LEU A 367 9.69 7.85 -6.32
CA LEU A 367 9.67 7.40 -4.92
C LEU A 367 8.27 7.49 -4.28
N THR A 368 7.50 8.51 -4.67
CA THR A 368 6.11 8.73 -4.24
C THR A 368 5.12 7.69 -4.76
N ASP A 369 5.20 7.23 -6.00
CA ASP A 369 4.21 6.30 -6.59
C ASP A 369 4.14 4.97 -5.82
N SER A 370 5.29 4.48 -5.36
CA SER A 370 5.36 3.27 -4.52
C SER A 370 4.77 3.45 -3.11
N ALA A 371 4.72 4.69 -2.60
CA ALA A 371 4.16 5.00 -1.28
C ALA A 371 2.65 5.25 -1.32
N PHE A 372 2.11 5.72 -2.46
CA PHE A 372 0.70 6.03 -2.65
C PHE A 372 -0.12 4.91 -3.32
N GLY A 373 0.55 3.92 -3.94
CA GLY A 373 -0.07 2.73 -4.53
C GLY A 373 -1.17 3.03 -5.57
N ASP A 374 -2.09 2.08 -5.76
CA ASP A 374 -3.27 2.23 -6.65
C ASP A 374 -4.28 3.28 -6.16
N PHE A 375 -4.17 3.74 -4.91
CA PHE A 375 -5.11 4.70 -4.32
C PHE A 375 -4.97 6.11 -4.92
N TRP A 376 -3.74 6.53 -5.26
CA TRP A 376 -3.48 7.84 -5.82
C TRP A 376 -2.36 7.80 -6.89
N PRO A 377 -2.63 7.20 -8.06
CA PRO A 377 -1.65 7.09 -9.14
C PRO A 377 -1.25 8.46 -9.69
N GLU A 378 -0.01 8.60 -10.16
CA GLU A 378 0.46 9.83 -10.79
C GLU A 378 -0.04 9.79 -12.22
N VAL A 379 -1.20 10.39 -12.45
CA VAL A 379 -1.53 10.79 -13.81
C VAL A 379 -0.45 11.79 -14.21
N ARG A 380 0.23 11.61 -15.35
CA ARG A 380 1.31 12.49 -15.84
C ARG A 380 0.78 13.90 -16.16
N VAL A 381 0.33 14.64 -15.16
CA VAL A 381 -0.24 15.99 -15.29
C VAL A 381 0.86 16.89 -15.85
N PRO A 382 0.63 17.59 -16.97
CA PRO A 382 1.63 18.48 -17.53
C PRO A 382 1.92 19.62 -16.54
N GLY A 383 3.18 20.07 -16.50
CA GLY A 383 3.57 21.18 -15.61
C GLY A 383 2.80 22.46 -15.96
N ASN A 384 2.23 23.14 -14.96
CA ASN A 384 1.37 24.30 -15.18
C ASN A 384 1.91 25.55 -14.49
N VAL A 385 2.62 26.37 -15.26
CA VAL A 385 3.29 27.60 -14.78
C VAL A 385 2.29 28.60 -14.20
N ARG A 386 1.08 28.70 -14.78
CA ARG A 386 0.04 29.63 -14.32
C ARG A 386 -0.43 29.28 -12.91
N VAL A 387 -0.58 28.00 -12.59
CA VAL A 387 -0.97 27.54 -11.25
C VAL A 387 0.15 27.78 -10.24
N LEU A 388 1.40 27.55 -10.63
CA LEU A 388 2.56 27.84 -9.77
C LEU A 388 2.68 29.33 -9.47
N LEU A 389 2.62 30.20 -10.49
CA LEU A 389 2.65 31.65 -10.32
C LEU A 389 1.44 32.16 -9.53
N GLY A 390 0.26 31.59 -9.76
CA GLY A 390 -0.94 31.90 -8.98
C GLY A 390 -0.75 31.58 -7.49
N ALA A 391 -0.26 30.39 -7.16
CA ALA A 391 -0.01 29.99 -5.77
C ALA A 391 1.08 30.85 -5.10
N LEU A 392 2.17 31.14 -5.81
CA LEU A 392 3.21 32.07 -5.33
C LEU A 392 2.68 33.48 -5.14
N GLY A 393 1.85 33.98 -6.07
CA GLY A 393 1.20 35.28 -5.96
C GLY A 393 0.26 35.38 -4.76
N VAL A 394 -0.52 34.34 -4.48
CA VAL A 394 -1.35 34.25 -3.26
C VAL A 394 -0.49 34.22 -2.01
N GLY A 395 0.64 33.51 -2.03
CA GLY A 395 1.63 33.52 -0.97
C GLY A 395 2.17 34.94 -0.69
N VAL A 396 2.70 35.61 -1.72
CA VAL A 396 3.22 36.98 -1.59
C VAL A 396 2.14 37.94 -1.09
N LEU A 397 0.92 37.84 -1.61
CA LEU A 397 -0.23 38.62 -1.13
C LEU A 397 -0.45 38.38 0.37
N ALA A 398 -0.51 37.12 0.81
CA ALA A 398 -0.72 36.76 2.21
C ALA A 398 0.41 37.25 3.13
N GLY A 399 1.67 37.09 2.73
CA GLY A 399 2.80 37.61 3.49
C GLY A 399 2.82 39.13 3.57
N ALA A 400 2.32 39.83 2.54
CA ALA A 400 2.23 41.28 2.54
C ALA A 400 1.11 41.81 3.45
N ILE A 401 -0.05 41.14 3.48
CA ILE A 401 -1.27 41.71 4.07
C ILE A 401 -1.77 41.04 5.35
N LEU A 402 -1.40 39.80 5.69
CA LEU A 402 -1.87 39.13 6.92
C LEU A 402 -1.09 39.44 8.21
N PRO A 403 0.25 39.53 8.24
CA PRO A 403 0.98 39.61 9.51
C PRO A 403 0.67 40.88 10.30
N PHE A 404 0.56 40.73 11.63
CA PHE A 404 0.24 41.80 12.60
C PHE A 404 -1.11 42.46 12.41
N ARG A 405 -2.05 41.78 11.74
CA ARG A 405 -3.39 42.28 11.50
C ARG A 405 -4.43 41.34 12.09
N ASP A 406 -5.50 41.95 12.60
CA ASP A 406 -6.71 41.22 12.95
C ASP A 406 -7.41 40.69 11.69
N HIS A 407 -8.28 39.70 11.89
CA HIS A 407 -9.05 39.13 10.79
C HIS A 407 -10.04 40.16 10.22
N GLY A 408 -10.15 40.22 8.90
CA GLY A 408 -10.87 41.29 8.21
C GLY A 408 -10.75 41.16 6.69
N LEU A 409 -10.67 42.31 6.01
CA LEU A 409 -10.53 42.40 4.56
C LEU A 409 -9.33 41.63 4.01
N ALA A 410 -8.17 41.73 4.66
CA ALA A 410 -6.96 41.02 4.26
C ALA A 410 -7.16 39.49 4.19
N VAL A 411 -7.74 38.89 5.25
CA VAL A 411 -8.03 37.44 5.30
C VAL A 411 -8.97 37.04 4.17
N PHE A 412 -10.05 37.82 3.96
CA PHE A 412 -10.99 37.57 2.88
C PHE A 412 -10.33 37.60 1.49
N LEU A 413 -9.52 38.62 1.20
CA LEU A 413 -8.83 38.75 -0.08
C LEU A 413 -7.89 37.58 -0.35
N VAL A 414 -7.13 37.14 0.66
CA VAL A 414 -6.25 35.95 0.54
C VAL A 414 -7.06 34.70 0.26
N LEU A 415 -8.17 34.48 0.97
CA LEU A 415 -9.02 33.29 0.79
C LEU A 415 -9.69 33.26 -0.59
N VAL A 416 -10.17 34.41 -1.09
CA VAL A 416 -10.74 34.54 -2.43
C VAL A 416 -9.69 34.25 -3.49
N ALA A 417 -8.50 34.82 -3.35
CA ALA A 417 -7.39 34.59 -4.28
C ALA A 417 -6.94 33.11 -4.27
N ALA A 418 -6.79 32.51 -3.08
CA ALA A 418 -6.49 31.09 -2.90
C ALA A 418 -7.56 30.19 -3.55
N GLY A 419 -8.83 30.43 -3.23
CA GLY A 419 -9.96 29.70 -3.79
C GLY A 419 -10.06 29.84 -5.31
N GLY A 420 -9.79 31.03 -5.84
CA GLY A 420 -9.73 31.29 -7.28
C GLY A 420 -8.65 30.48 -7.99
N VAL A 421 -7.43 30.43 -7.45
CA VAL A 421 -6.33 29.61 -7.99
C VAL A 421 -6.70 28.13 -7.96
N VAL A 422 -7.19 27.62 -6.82
CA VAL A 422 -7.58 26.21 -6.63
C VAL A 422 -8.73 25.81 -7.56
N LEU A 423 -9.77 26.64 -7.69
CA LEU A 423 -10.90 26.40 -8.59
C LEU A 423 -10.46 26.45 -10.06
N SER A 424 -9.55 27.35 -10.42
CA SER A 424 -9.01 27.43 -11.78
C SER A 424 -8.19 26.20 -12.17
N ALA A 425 -7.49 25.60 -11.19
CA ALA A 425 -6.71 24.38 -11.34
C ALA A 425 -7.58 23.11 -11.36
N SER A 426 -8.79 23.17 -10.80
CA SER A 426 -9.68 22.02 -10.68
C SER A 426 -10.09 21.43 -12.03
N ARG A 427 -9.82 20.13 -12.21
CA ARG A 427 -10.30 19.34 -13.37
C ARG A 427 -11.83 19.35 -13.48
N HIS A 428 -12.52 19.52 -12.36
CA HIS A 428 -13.98 19.47 -12.24
C HIS A 428 -14.62 20.83 -11.98
N ARG A 429 -13.96 21.94 -12.35
CA ARG A 429 -14.47 23.31 -12.16
C ARG A 429 -15.87 23.60 -12.70
N ARG A 430 -16.36 22.81 -13.68
CA ARG A 430 -17.71 22.93 -14.26
C ARG A 430 -18.73 22.01 -13.59
N ASP A 431 -18.33 21.08 -12.74
CA ASP A 431 -19.26 20.22 -12.02
C ASP A 431 -20.10 21.06 -11.04
N PRO A 432 -21.43 20.84 -10.96
CA PRO A 432 -22.30 21.64 -10.11
C PRO A 432 -21.95 21.48 -8.63
N PHE A 433 -21.57 20.29 -8.17
CA PHE A 433 -21.20 20.06 -6.77
C PHE A 433 -19.94 20.84 -6.39
N THR A 434 -18.90 20.80 -7.22
CA THR A 434 -17.67 21.57 -6.98
C THR A 434 -17.94 23.08 -7.00
N ARG A 435 -18.82 23.58 -7.88
CA ARG A 435 -19.23 24.99 -7.90
C ARG A 435 -20.03 25.39 -6.65
N THR A 436 -20.94 24.56 -6.19
CA THR A 436 -21.69 24.80 -4.94
C THR A 436 -20.74 24.85 -3.75
N CYS A 437 -19.79 23.90 -3.64
CA CYS A 437 -18.77 23.94 -2.59
C CYS A 437 -17.95 25.23 -2.65
N ALA A 438 -17.49 25.65 -3.84
CA ALA A 438 -16.72 26.88 -3.99
C ALA A 438 -17.53 28.13 -3.61
N GLY A 439 -18.80 28.21 -4.01
CA GLY A 439 -19.69 29.32 -3.62
C GLY A 439 -19.95 29.37 -2.12
N LEU A 440 -20.09 28.22 -1.47
CA LEU A 440 -20.24 28.12 -0.02
C LEU A 440 -18.94 28.43 0.73
N CYS A 441 -17.77 28.04 0.21
CA CYS A 441 -16.47 28.46 0.75
C CYS A 441 -16.33 29.99 0.69
N LEU A 442 -16.78 30.62 -0.40
CA LEU A 442 -16.82 32.07 -0.52
C LEU A 442 -17.76 32.70 0.50
N ALA A 443 -18.97 32.15 0.67
CA ALA A 443 -19.92 32.62 1.69
C ALA A 443 -19.33 32.52 3.11
N LEU A 444 -18.64 31.41 3.42
CA LEU A 444 -17.94 31.23 4.70
C LEU A 444 -16.77 32.20 4.85
N SER A 445 -16.01 32.52 3.80
CA SER A 445 -14.92 33.49 3.91
C SER A 445 -15.43 34.92 4.12
N VAL A 446 -16.63 35.26 3.63
CA VAL A 446 -17.26 36.57 3.88
C VAL A 446 -17.50 36.80 5.38
N THR A 447 -17.63 35.76 6.21
CA THR A 447 -17.84 35.97 7.65
C THR A 447 -16.66 36.69 8.31
N ALA A 448 -15.43 36.55 7.78
CA ALA A 448 -14.27 37.30 8.24
C ALA A 448 -14.36 38.81 7.96
N LEU A 449 -15.20 39.24 7.02
CA LEU A 449 -15.53 40.66 6.79
C LEU A 449 -16.67 41.15 7.68
N LEU A 450 -17.59 40.25 8.04
CA LEU A 450 -18.85 40.63 8.67
C LEU A 450 -18.81 40.56 10.20
N ARG A 451 -17.96 39.70 10.76
CA ARG A 451 -17.94 39.37 12.19
C ARG A 451 -16.54 39.51 12.76
N ASP A 452 -16.49 40.10 13.94
CA ASP A 452 -15.31 40.21 14.80
C ASP A 452 -15.20 39.02 15.76
N ALA A 453 -16.30 38.28 15.98
CA ALA A 453 -16.29 37.07 16.79
C ALA A 453 -15.31 36.01 16.24
N GLU A 454 -14.10 35.95 16.78
CA GLU A 454 -13.02 35.08 16.30
C GLU A 454 -13.41 33.59 16.28
N TRP A 455 -14.15 33.14 17.28
CA TRP A 455 -14.56 31.75 17.42
C TRP A 455 -15.47 31.29 16.27
N ILE A 456 -16.40 32.13 15.80
CA ILE A 456 -17.29 31.79 14.70
C ILE A 456 -16.56 31.89 13.36
N VAL A 457 -15.68 32.89 13.19
CA VAL A 457 -14.84 33.03 12.00
C VAL A 457 -13.93 31.81 11.85
N PHE A 458 -13.25 31.39 12.93
CA PHE A 458 -12.41 30.21 12.93
C PHE A 458 -13.18 28.93 12.51
N LEU A 459 -14.36 28.70 13.09
CA LEU A 459 -15.22 27.57 12.69
C LEU A 459 -15.59 27.64 11.20
N CYS A 460 -15.96 28.82 10.69
CA CYS A 460 -16.27 29.01 9.27
C CYS A 460 -15.08 28.68 8.36
N LEU A 461 -13.87 29.07 8.75
CA LEU A 461 -12.65 28.80 7.98
C LEU A 461 -12.29 27.31 7.98
N VAL A 462 -12.39 26.63 9.13
CA VAL A 462 -12.14 25.18 9.23
C VAL A 462 -13.14 24.38 8.40
N VAL A 463 -14.44 24.69 8.54
CA VAL A 463 -15.50 24.05 7.74
C VAL A 463 -15.33 24.38 6.26
N GLY A 464 -14.96 25.63 5.93
CA GLY A 464 -14.70 26.08 4.56
C GLY A 464 -13.53 25.34 3.90
N ALA A 465 -12.44 25.10 4.64
CA ALA A 465 -11.32 24.30 4.18
C ALA A 465 -11.75 22.85 3.92
N GLY A 466 -12.46 22.21 4.86
CA GLY A 466 -13.00 20.86 4.68
C GLY A 466 -13.94 20.74 3.46
N LEU A 467 -14.84 21.73 3.29
CA LEU A 467 -15.75 21.80 2.16
C LEU A 467 -15.03 21.94 0.81
N CYS A 468 -13.96 22.75 0.78
CA CYS A 468 -13.11 22.91 -0.40
C CYS A 468 -12.49 21.55 -0.79
N LEU A 469 -11.85 20.86 0.17
CA LEU A 469 -11.22 19.56 -0.06
C LEU A 469 -12.22 18.51 -0.55
N ILE A 470 -13.39 18.41 0.09
CA ILE A 470 -14.46 17.49 -0.33
C ILE A 470 -14.97 17.84 -1.73
N GLY A 471 -15.07 19.12 -2.05
CA GLY A 471 -15.46 19.64 -3.37
C GLY A 471 -14.45 19.28 -4.48
N LEU A 472 -13.15 19.27 -4.15
CA LEU A 472 -12.07 18.89 -5.07
C LEU A 472 -12.09 17.40 -5.42
N VAL A 473 -12.25 16.55 -4.42
CA VAL A 473 -12.22 15.08 -4.59
C VAL A 473 -13.62 14.52 -4.93
N ARG A 474 -14.66 15.36 -4.95
CA ARG A 474 -16.06 14.99 -5.22
C ARG A 474 -16.57 13.90 -4.28
N GLY A 475 -16.27 14.04 -3.00
CA GLY A 475 -16.67 13.07 -1.97
C GLY A 475 -18.17 12.78 -1.98
N ARG A 476 -18.55 11.51 -1.83
CA ARG A 476 -19.95 11.05 -1.74
C ARG A 476 -20.27 10.34 -0.43
N THR A 477 -19.25 9.85 0.26
CA THR A 477 -19.37 9.03 1.48
C THR A 477 -18.61 9.66 2.63
N MET A 478 -18.93 9.28 3.87
CA MET A 478 -18.16 9.73 5.05
C MET A 478 -16.68 9.33 4.95
N VAL A 479 -16.38 8.15 4.43
CA VAL A 479 -15.00 7.70 4.20
C VAL A 479 -14.29 8.62 3.21
N SER A 480 -14.95 9.03 2.12
CA SER A 480 -14.37 9.97 1.17
C SER A 480 -14.08 11.34 1.76
N PHE A 481 -14.84 11.78 2.79
CA PHE A 481 -14.58 13.06 3.47
C PHE A 481 -13.30 12.97 4.31
N VAL A 482 -13.14 11.89 5.08
CA VAL A 482 -11.92 11.64 5.86
C VAL A 482 -10.71 11.52 4.93
N LEU A 483 -10.83 10.75 3.84
CA LEU A 483 -9.76 10.60 2.86
C LEU A 483 -9.43 11.93 2.16
N ALA A 484 -10.41 12.79 1.89
CA ALA A 484 -10.16 14.12 1.32
C ALA A 484 -9.35 15.01 2.28
N GLY A 485 -9.62 14.96 3.59
CA GLY A 485 -8.84 15.65 4.61
C GLY A 485 -7.38 15.18 4.67
N ILE A 486 -7.16 13.86 4.60
CA ILE A 486 -5.81 13.26 4.59
C ILE A 486 -5.09 13.54 3.27
N ALA A 487 -5.82 13.62 2.14
CA ALA A 487 -5.23 13.81 0.83
C ALA A 487 -4.50 15.16 0.69
N TRP A 488 -4.98 16.24 1.32
CA TRP A 488 -4.38 17.55 1.12
C TRP A 488 -2.93 17.69 1.63
N PRO A 489 -2.59 17.30 2.87
CA PRO A 489 -1.20 17.26 3.31
C PRO A 489 -0.33 16.35 2.44
N LEU A 490 -0.88 15.19 2.06
CA LEU A 490 -0.20 14.23 1.17
C LEU A 490 0.03 14.79 -0.24
N ALA A 491 -0.83 15.70 -0.71
CA ALA A 491 -0.71 16.40 -2.00
C ALA A 491 0.60 17.20 -2.09
N GLY A 492 1.09 17.75 -0.97
CA GLY A 492 2.37 18.47 -0.94
C GLY A 492 3.56 17.58 -1.29
N VAL A 493 3.57 16.34 -0.78
CA VAL A 493 4.61 15.35 -1.07
C VAL A 493 4.40 14.76 -2.48
N ARG A 494 3.15 14.39 -2.78
CA ARG A 494 2.75 13.79 -4.05
C ARG A 494 3.01 14.71 -5.25
N GLY A 495 2.82 16.02 -5.06
CA GLY A 495 2.99 17.04 -6.09
C GLY A 495 4.44 17.40 -6.44
N MET A 496 5.44 16.90 -5.70
CA MET A 496 6.85 17.24 -5.95
C MET A 496 7.32 16.93 -7.38
N PRO A 497 7.01 15.77 -8.00
CA PRO A 497 7.39 15.51 -9.39
C PRO A 497 6.69 16.44 -10.39
N TRP A 498 5.43 16.80 -10.15
CA TRP A 498 4.70 17.79 -10.96
C TRP A 498 5.30 19.19 -10.82
N LEU A 499 5.68 19.59 -9.61
CA LEU A 499 6.39 20.84 -9.35
C LEU A 499 7.72 20.87 -10.10
N GLY A 500 8.51 19.79 -10.01
CA GLY A 500 9.77 19.65 -10.76
C GLY A 500 9.59 19.80 -12.28
N ARG A 501 8.53 19.21 -12.85
CA ARG A 501 8.19 19.37 -14.27
C ARG A 501 7.75 20.79 -14.62
N THR A 502 7.02 21.45 -13.72
CA THR A 502 6.59 22.84 -13.89
C THR A 502 7.78 23.80 -13.86
N LEU A 503 8.70 23.66 -12.90
CA LEU A 503 9.92 24.46 -12.84
C LEU A 503 10.78 24.28 -14.09
N ARG A 504 10.96 23.05 -14.60
CA ARG A 504 11.71 22.80 -15.84
C ARG A 504 11.13 23.53 -17.05
N ARG A 505 9.81 23.74 -17.12
CA ARG A 505 9.18 24.53 -18.19
C ARG A 505 9.43 26.02 -18.05
N VAL A 506 9.53 26.54 -16.83
CA VAL A 506 9.83 27.95 -16.56
C VAL A 506 11.28 28.29 -16.92
N THR A 507 12.22 27.40 -16.59
CA THR A 507 13.65 27.70 -16.67
C THR A 507 14.30 27.39 -18.02
N GLY A 508 13.59 26.76 -18.96
CA GLY A 508 14.22 26.26 -20.19
C GLY A 508 15.25 25.15 -19.92
N ILE A 509 15.78 24.55 -20.98
CA ILE A 509 16.54 23.29 -21.00
C ILE A 509 17.90 23.38 -20.26
N GLY A 510 18.26 22.32 -19.51
CA GLY A 510 19.64 21.94 -19.15
C GLY A 510 20.30 22.65 -17.95
N GLY A 511 20.36 21.98 -16.79
CA GLY A 511 21.19 22.36 -15.63
C GLY A 511 20.74 23.57 -14.80
N GLY A 512 20.26 24.64 -15.45
CA GLY A 512 19.82 25.88 -14.81
C GLY A 512 18.66 25.69 -13.83
N ALA A 513 17.76 24.74 -14.10
CA ALA A 513 16.67 24.39 -13.18
C ALA A 513 17.18 23.85 -11.84
N ALA A 514 18.27 23.07 -11.85
CA ALA A 514 18.87 22.56 -10.63
C ALA A 514 19.60 23.69 -9.89
N LEU A 515 20.32 24.54 -10.61
CA LEU A 515 21.05 25.67 -10.05
C LEU A 515 20.11 26.71 -9.42
N VAL A 516 19.05 27.09 -10.12
CA VAL A 516 18.02 28.03 -9.63
C VAL A 516 17.21 27.40 -8.51
N ARG A 517 16.84 26.12 -8.59
CA ARG A 517 16.16 25.43 -7.48
C ARG A 517 17.04 25.37 -6.25
N THR A 518 18.33 25.03 -6.39
CA THR A 518 19.28 25.01 -5.29
C THR A 518 19.49 26.43 -4.77
N ALA A 519 19.63 27.44 -5.62
CA ALA A 519 19.75 28.83 -5.20
C ALA A 519 18.50 29.33 -4.46
N VAL A 520 17.30 29.05 -4.96
CA VAL A 520 16.03 29.44 -4.30
C VAL A 520 15.86 28.70 -2.97
N VAL A 521 16.13 27.39 -2.91
CA VAL A 521 16.05 26.61 -1.67
C VAL A 521 17.13 27.05 -0.69
N SER A 522 18.35 27.33 -1.14
CA SER A 522 19.45 27.83 -0.31
C SER A 522 19.16 29.23 0.19
N VAL A 523 18.65 30.14 -0.65
CA VAL A 523 18.24 31.48 -0.21
C VAL A 523 17.09 31.38 0.78
N LEU A 524 16.04 30.59 0.49
CA LEU A 524 14.92 30.39 1.40
C LEU A 524 15.39 29.77 2.73
N ALA A 525 16.24 28.75 2.70
CA ALA A 525 16.78 28.12 3.90
C ALA A 525 17.65 29.11 4.69
N VAL A 526 18.56 29.83 4.02
CA VAL A 526 19.40 30.86 4.66
C VAL A 526 18.53 31.95 5.27
N THR A 527 17.51 32.44 4.57
CA THR A 527 16.56 33.43 5.08
C THR A 527 15.83 32.88 6.30
N VAL A 528 15.18 31.72 6.21
CA VAL A 528 14.45 31.11 7.33
C VAL A 528 15.35 30.87 8.53
N PHE A 529 16.52 30.27 8.35
CA PHE A 529 17.46 29.99 9.44
C PHE A 529 18.10 31.24 10.01
N ALA A 530 18.51 32.20 9.17
CA ALA A 530 19.07 33.47 9.65
C ALA A 530 18.05 34.26 10.46
N LEU A 531 16.78 34.26 10.06
CA LEU A 531 15.70 34.93 10.80
C LEU A 531 15.31 34.17 12.07
N LEU A 532 15.33 32.83 12.05
CA LEU A 532 15.07 32.02 13.24
C LEU A 532 16.20 32.17 14.28
N PHE A 533 17.46 32.20 13.85
CA PHE A 533 18.58 32.49 14.73
C PHE A 533 18.60 33.95 15.20
N ALA A 534 18.24 34.91 14.35
CA ALA A 534 18.06 36.30 14.78
C ALA A 534 16.94 36.45 15.81
N SER A 535 15.88 35.63 15.75
CA SER A 535 14.84 35.65 16.80
C SER A 535 15.28 34.99 18.11
N ALA A 536 16.30 34.14 18.08
CA ALA A 536 16.76 33.36 19.22
C ALA A 536 17.98 33.97 19.92
N ASP A 537 18.78 34.77 19.22
CA ASP A 537 20.04 35.33 19.72
C ASP A 537 20.18 36.82 19.36
N ALA A 538 20.34 37.66 20.38
CA ALA A 538 20.38 39.11 20.23
C ALA A 538 21.62 39.61 19.46
N LEU A 539 22.75 38.91 19.58
CA LEU A 539 24.00 39.28 18.88
C LEU A 539 23.88 38.97 17.38
N PHE A 540 23.32 37.81 17.05
CA PHE A 540 23.03 37.42 15.67
C PHE A 540 21.97 38.33 15.03
N ALA A 541 20.97 38.76 15.80
CA ALA A 541 19.98 39.75 15.36
C ALA A 541 20.62 41.08 14.96
N GLU A 542 21.57 41.57 15.75
CA GLU A 542 22.30 42.82 15.49
C GLU A 542 23.19 42.71 14.24
N TRP A 543 23.86 41.57 14.03
CA TRP A 543 24.65 41.32 12.82
C TRP A 543 23.80 41.22 11.55
N VAL A 544 22.66 40.53 11.62
CA VAL A 544 21.70 40.46 10.49
C VAL A 544 21.12 41.86 10.20
N GLY A 545 20.81 42.63 11.24
CA GLY A 545 20.36 44.02 11.13
C GLY A 545 21.40 44.95 10.51
N ALA A 546 22.70 44.73 10.78
CA ALA A 546 23.79 45.51 10.19
C ALA A 546 24.02 45.24 8.70
N ILE A 547 23.75 44.01 8.24
CA ILE A 547 23.94 43.62 6.83
C ILE A 547 22.71 43.97 5.97
N VAL A 548 21.50 43.91 6.53
CA VAL A 548 20.26 44.22 5.80
C VAL A 548 19.33 45.14 6.62
N PRO A 549 19.62 46.45 6.69
CA PRO A 549 19.03 47.39 7.66
C PRO A 549 17.51 47.62 7.55
N ASP A 550 16.88 47.38 6.40
CA ASP A 550 15.42 47.53 6.22
C ASP A 550 14.63 46.20 6.17
N VAL A 551 15.33 45.06 6.19
CA VAL A 551 14.73 43.72 5.98
C VAL A 551 14.85 42.83 7.23
N GLY A 552 15.51 43.33 8.29
CA GLY A 552 15.93 42.57 9.47
C GLY A 552 14.96 42.52 10.65
N SER A 553 13.69 42.93 10.53
CA SER A 553 12.73 42.75 11.62
C SER A 553 12.17 41.33 11.64
N ALA A 554 11.93 40.76 12.83
CA ALA A 554 11.14 39.52 13.00
C ALA A 554 9.80 39.58 12.22
N ALA A 555 9.28 40.80 11.98
CA ALA A 555 8.16 41.05 11.10
C ALA A 555 8.40 40.62 9.65
N PHE A 556 9.51 40.99 9.02
CA PHE A 556 9.84 40.54 7.66
C PHE A 556 9.98 39.01 7.60
N ALA A 557 10.58 38.40 8.63
CA ALA A 557 10.65 36.93 8.75
C ALA A 557 9.26 36.31 8.67
N LEU A 558 8.34 36.83 9.48
CA LEU A 558 6.98 36.35 9.56
C LEU A 558 6.25 36.54 8.22
N ARG A 559 6.50 37.64 7.49
CA ARG A 559 5.94 37.88 6.14
C ARG A 559 6.40 36.82 5.14
N VAL A 560 7.71 36.57 5.08
CA VAL A 560 8.29 35.56 4.18
C VAL A 560 7.81 34.17 4.54
N PHE A 561 7.77 33.84 5.83
CA PHE A 561 7.24 32.58 6.32
C PHE A 561 5.78 32.39 5.91
N ILE A 562 4.91 33.36 6.19
CA ILE A 562 3.48 33.32 5.83
C ILE A 562 3.35 33.19 4.31
N ALA A 563 4.15 33.91 3.52
CA ALA A 563 4.10 33.84 2.08
C ALA A 563 4.43 32.43 1.56
N PHE A 564 5.50 31.82 2.07
CA PHE A 564 5.89 30.48 1.68
C PHE A 564 4.89 29.42 2.17
N PHE A 565 4.41 29.55 3.41
CA PHE A 565 3.45 28.64 4.01
C PHE A 565 2.12 28.66 3.26
N VAL A 566 1.51 29.84 3.09
CA VAL A 566 0.25 30.00 2.36
C VAL A 566 0.41 29.61 0.89
N GLY A 567 1.50 30.02 0.24
CA GLY A 567 1.80 29.62 -1.14
C GLY A 567 1.93 28.10 -1.31
N GLY A 568 2.62 27.43 -0.38
CA GLY A 568 2.75 25.97 -0.35
C GLY A 568 1.42 25.26 -0.10
N VAL A 569 0.60 25.76 0.83
CA VAL A 569 -0.75 25.28 1.12
C VAL A 569 -1.65 25.37 -0.12
N VAL A 570 -1.66 26.51 -0.79
CA VAL A 570 -2.44 26.74 -2.02
C VAL A 570 -1.92 25.85 -3.16
N LEU A 571 -0.60 25.70 -3.29
CA LEU A 571 0.01 24.85 -4.31
C LEU A 571 -0.34 23.37 -4.10
N ALA A 572 -0.33 22.88 -2.87
CA ALA A 572 -0.75 21.53 -2.52
C ALA A 572 -2.24 21.31 -2.83
N ALA A 573 -3.11 22.26 -2.45
CA ALA A 573 -4.53 22.21 -2.78
C ALA A 573 -4.78 22.28 -4.30
N ALA A 574 -4.01 23.08 -5.04
CA ALA A 574 -4.10 23.17 -6.49
C ALA A 574 -3.61 21.89 -7.19
N TYR A 575 -2.55 21.24 -6.68
CA TYR A 575 -2.14 19.92 -7.15
C TYR A 575 -3.23 18.86 -6.89
N LEU A 576 -3.83 18.86 -5.69
CA LEU A 576 -4.98 18.00 -5.38
C LEU A 576 -6.16 18.25 -6.34
N ALA A 577 -6.39 19.50 -6.73
CA ALA A 577 -7.42 19.88 -7.71
C ALA A 577 -7.11 19.37 -9.14
N LEU A 578 -5.83 19.30 -9.51
CA LEU A 578 -5.35 18.81 -10.80
C LEU A 578 -5.36 17.27 -10.89
N ASN A 579 -4.96 16.60 -9.81
CA ASN A 579 -4.88 15.14 -9.70
C ASN A 579 -5.61 14.63 -8.44
N PRO A 580 -6.96 14.69 -8.40
CA PRO A 580 -7.70 14.22 -7.23
C PRO A 580 -7.58 12.68 -7.07
N PRO A 581 -7.37 12.16 -5.84
CA PRO A 581 -7.29 10.72 -5.58
C PRO A 581 -8.62 10.01 -5.82
N GLU A 582 -8.55 8.70 -6.03
CA GLU A 582 -9.71 7.87 -6.32
C GLU A 582 -10.43 7.41 -5.04
N VAL A 583 -10.89 8.36 -4.22
CA VAL A 583 -11.53 8.08 -2.92
C VAL A 583 -12.87 7.34 -3.01
N ASN A 584 -13.45 7.26 -4.21
CA ASN A 584 -14.72 6.60 -4.46
C ASN A 584 -14.58 5.16 -4.97
N ARG A 585 -13.36 4.67 -5.29
CA ARG A 585 -13.15 3.28 -5.77
C ARG A 585 -13.13 2.23 -4.65
N GLY A 586 -13.01 2.65 -3.39
CA GLY A 586 -12.89 1.78 -2.21
C GLY A 586 -14.21 1.19 -1.69
N GLU A 587 -15.34 1.33 -2.37
CA GLU A 587 -16.56 0.57 -2.04
C GLU A 587 -16.39 -0.90 -2.44
N ARG A 588 -15.46 -1.63 -1.80
CA ARG A 588 -15.66 -3.07 -1.63
C ARG A 588 -17.00 -3.18 -0.92
N ALA A 589 -18.02 -3.69 -1.61
CA ALA A 589 -19.32 -3.96 -1.02
C ALA A 589 -19.07 -4.73 0.26
N VAL A 590 -19.30 -4.08 1.41
CA VAL A 590 -19.16 -4.74 2.71
C VAL A 590 -20.13 -5.90 2.64
N ARG A 591 -19.61 -7.13 2.70
CA ARG A 591 -20.47 -8.31 2.67
C ARG A 591 -21.43 -8.18 3.85
N PRO A 592 -22.76 -8.22 3.61
CA PRO A 592 -23.72 -8.20 4.70
C PRO A 592 -23.47 -9.40 5.62
N VAL A 593 -23.83 -9.26 6.89
CA VAL A 593 -23.74 -10.36 7.85
C VAL A 593 -24.62 -11.52 7.42
N SER A 594 -24.17 -12.75 7.66
CA SER A 594 -24.93 -13.95 7.28
C SER A 594 -26.19 -14.14 8.11
N HIS A 595 -26.18 -13.71 9.38
CA HIS A 595 -27.33 -13.84 10.27
C HIS A 595 -27.86 -12.49 10.75
N ARG A 596 -29.21 -12.38 10.81
CA ARG A 596 -29.92 -11.17 11.25
C ARG A 596 -29.55 -10.73 12.65
N PHE A 597 -29.34 -11.67 13.58
CA PHE A 597 -29.08 -11.35 14.98
C PHE A 597 -27.76 -10.60 15.19
N GLU A 598 -26.76 -10.77 14.31
CA GLU A 598 -25.44 -10.11 14.43
C GLU A 598 -25.50 -8.58 14.39
N TRP A 599 -26.49 -8.03 13.67
CA TRP A 599 -26.71 -6.58 13.62
C TRP A 599 -27.95 -6.14 14.39
N LEU A 600 -29.00 -6.96 14.41
CA LEU A 600 -30.28 -6.59 15.02
C LEU A 600 -30.23 -6.63 16.55
N ALA A 601 -29.58 -7.63 17.15
CA ALA A 601 -29.54 -7.74 18.61
C ALA A 601 -28.81 -6.55 19.28
N PRO A 602 -27.64 -6.09 18.79
CA PRO A 602 -27.01 -4.88 19.31
C PRO A 602 -27.90 -3.64 19.19
N VAL A 603 -28.60 -3.45 18.06
CA VAL A 603 -29.51 -2.30 17.87
C VAL A 603 -30.66 -2.35 18.86
N LEU A 604 -31.31 -3.51 19.03
CA LEU A 604 -32.43 -3.65 19.97
C LEU A 604 -32.01 -3.46 21.44
N VAL A 605 -30.78 -3.85 21.79
CA VAL A 605 -30.22 -3.55 23.13
C VAL A 605 -30.06 -2.05 23.32
N VAL A 606 -29.56 -1.33 22.31
CA VAL A 606 -29.46 0.14 22.36
C VAL A 606 -30.85 0.77 22.46
N ASP A 607 -31.83 0.30 21.68
CA ASP A 607 -33.23 0.75 21.78
C ASP A 607 -33.80 0.57 23.18
N ALA A 608 -33.57 -0.60 23.80
CA ALA A 608 -34.04 -0.88 25.16
C ALA A 608 -33.40 0.06 26.19
N VAL A 609 -32.09 0.32 26.08
CA VAL A 609 -31.39 1.28 26.96
C VAL A 609 -31.95 2.69 26.80
N PHE A 610 -32.18 3.14 25.56
CA PHE A 610 -32.78 4.45 25.28
C PHE A 610 -34.21 4.54 25.84
N ALA A 611 -35.02 3.48 25.68
CA ALA A 611 -36.36 3.44 26.23
C ALA A 611 -36.37 3.53 27.76
N VAL A 612 -35.50 2.76 28.45
CA VAL A 612 -35.36 2.84 29.92
C VAL A 612 -34.91 4.23 30.35
N PHE A 613 -33.95 4.82 29.64
CA PHE A 613 -33.48 6.18 29.91
C PHE A 613 -34.62 7.21 29.78
N LEU A 614 -35.41 7.14 28.70
CA LEU A 614 -36.55 8.03 28.49
C LEU A 614 -37.64 7.84 29.55
N VAL A 615 -37.89 6.62 30.01
CA VAL A 615 -38.80 6.36 31.14
C VAL A 615 -38.29 7.02 32.42
N ALA A 616 -36.98 6.93 32.70
CA ALA A 616 -36.39 7.61 33.85
C ALA A 616 -36.51 9.14 33.74
N GLN A 617 -36.29 9.71 32.56
CA GLN A 617 -36.48 11.15 32.33
C GLN A 617 -37.95 11.57 32.50
N ALA A 618 -38.89 10.82 31.94
CA ALA A 618 -40.32 11.08 32.11
C ALA A 618 -40.72 11.04 33.59
N ALA A 619 -40.22 10.06 34.36
CA ALA A 619 -40.47 9.97 35.80
C ALA A 619 -39.98 11.21 36.56
N VAL A 620 -38.83 11.79 36.17
CA VAL A 620 -38.35 13.06 36.77
C VAL A 620 -39.25 14.24 36.40
N ILE A 621 -39.68 14.33 35.14
CA ILE A 621 -40.56 15.42 34.67
C ILE A 621 -41.93 15.37 35.37
N PHE A 622 -42.54 14.19 35.50
CA PHE A 622 -43.84 14.02 36.15
C PHE A 622 -43.77 13.98 37.69
N GLY A 623 -42.68 13.47 38.25
CA GLY A 623 -42.48 13.36 39.71
C GLY A 623 -42.08 14.66 40.39
N GLY A 624 -41.64 15.67 39.63
CA GLY A 624 -41.27 16.98 40.15
C GLY A 624 -40.00 16.99 41.01
N HIS A 625 -39.72 18.15 41.60
CA HIS A 625 -38.49 18.43 42.35
C HIS A 625 -38.29 17.50 43.56
N ASP A 626 -39.39 17.12 44.22
CA ASP A 626 -39.38 16.25 45.41
C ASP A 626 -39.09 14.79 45.10
N TYR A 627 -39.46 14.31 43.91
CA TYR A 627 -39.12 12.96 43.46
C TYR A 627 -37.63 12.86 43.14
N LEU A 628 -37.09 13.84 42.41
CA LEU A 628 -35.67 13.91 42.06
C LEU A 628 -34.80 13.95 43.32
N ARG A 629 -35.10 14.87 44.25
CA ARG A 629 -34.31 15.05 45.48
C ARG A 629 -34.33 13.82 46.39
N ARG A 630 -35.46 13.11 46.48
CA ARG A 630 -35.55 11.87 47.27
C ARG A 630 -34.78 10.71 46.65
N THR A 631 -34.67 10.66 45.33
CA THR A 631 -34.10 9.51 44.60
C THR A 631 -32.60 9.67 44.38
N THR A 632 -32.13 10.87 44.01
CA THR A 632 -30.72 11.11 43.66
C THR A 632 -29.97 11.98 44.67
N GLY A 633 -30.69 12.66 45.57
CA GLY A 633 -30.10 13.65 46.48
C GLY A 633 -29.72 14.98 45.84
N LEU A 634 -29.82 15.10 44.50
CA LEU A 634 -29.45 16.29 43.75
C LEU A 634 -30.56 17.34 43.79
N THR A 635 -30.16 18.61 43.79
CA THR A 635 -31.08 19.70 43.48
C THR A 635 -31.42 19.71 41.99
N TYR A 636 -32.54 20.33 41.62
CA TYR A 636 -32.95 20.43 40.21
C TYR A 636 -31.92 21.18 39.35
N ALA A 637 -31.28 22.22 39.91
CA ALA A 637 -30.18 22.92 39.26
C ALA A 637 -29.03 21.94 38.95
N GLU A 638 -28.45 21.29 39.96
CA GLU A 638 -27.34 20.33 39.83
C GLU A 638 -27.64 19.20 38.84
N TYR A 639 -28.87 18.69 38.85
CA TYR A 639 -29.31 17.66 37.92
C TYR A 639 -29.25 18.13 36.46
N VAL A 640 -29.73 19.34 36.17
CA VAL A 640 -29.77 19.89 34.80
C VAL A 640 -28.36 20.11 34.22
N HIS A 641 -27.37 20.44 35.05
CA HIS A 641 -25.98 20.55 34.59
C HIS A 641 -25.32 19.21 34.26
N GLN A 642 -25.68 18.14 34.98
CA GLN A 642 -25.02 16.84 34.82
C GLN A 642 -25.48 16.09 33.57
N GLY A 643 -24.51 15.49 32.89
CA GLY A 643 -24.74 14.56 31.78
C GLY A 643 -25.18 15.21 30.47
N PHE A 644 -25.25 16.55 30.38
CA PHE A 644 -25.64 17.23 29.14
C PHE A 644 -24.72 16.87 27.95
N GLY A 645 -23.40 16.97 28.13
CA GLY A 645 -22.45 16.54 27.09
C GLY A 645 -22.56 15.05 26.74
N GLN A 646 -23.00 14.21 27.69
CA GLN A 646 -23.21 12.78 27.44
C GLN A 646 -24.43 12.55 26.52
N LEU A 647 -25.47 13.37 26.61
CA LEU A 647 -26.64 13.30 25.73
C LEU A 647 -26.26 13.62 24.28
N THR A 648 -25.49 14.70 24.06
CA THR A 648 -24.98 15.04 22.73
C THR A 648 -24.09 13.94 22.15
N VAL A 649 -23.20 13.36 22.98
CA VAL A 649 -22.38 12.20 22.57
C VAL A 649 -23.25 10.99 22.24
N ALA A 650 -24.31 10.72 23.00
CA ALA A 650 -25.25 9.64 22.73
C ALA A 650 -26.00 9.85 21.41
N THR A 651 -26.45 11.08 21.11
CA THR A 651 -27.07 11.44 19.82
C THR A 651 -26.09 11.19 18.66
N ALA A 652 -24.84 11.65 18.77
CA ALA A 652 -23.81 11.43 17.74
C ALA A 652 -23.44 9.95 17.56
N LEU A 653 -23.32 9.19 18.66
CA LEU A 653 -23.07 7.75 18.63
C LEU A 653 -24.22 7.01 17.97
N THR A 654 -25.45 7.46 18.16
CA THR A 654 -26.62 6.86 17.51
C THR A 654 -26.54 6.99 15.99
N LEU A 655 -26.13 8.13 15.46
CA LEU A 655 -25.87 8.29 14.02
C LEU A 655 -24.82 7.28 13.51
N LEU A 656 -23.76 7.04 14.30
CA LEU A 656 -22.73 6.05 13.98
C LEU A 656 -23.28 4.61 14.01
N VAL A 657 -24.09 4.27 15.01
CA VAL A 657 -24.74 2.96 15.14
C VAL A 657 -25.66 2.73 13.95
N VAL A 658 -26.50 3.70 13.58
CA VAL A 658 -27.40 3.58 12.42
C VAL A 658 -26.61 3.47 11.12
N TRP A 659 -25.52 4.24 10.95
CA TRP A 659 -24.63 4.11 9.80
C TRP A 659 -23.99 2.72 9.69
N ALA A 660 -23.48 2.17 10.81
CA ALA A 660 -22.84 0.86 10.85
C ALA A 660 -23.86 -0.28 10.60
N ALA A 661 -24.99 -0.24 11.29
CA ALA A 661 -26.07 -1.21 11.15
C ALA A 661 -26.64 -1.22 9.72
N SER A 662 -26.90 -0.05 9.14
CA SER A 662 -27.42 0.06 7.77
C SER A 662 -26.42 -0.40 6.69
N ARG A 663 -25.12 -0.46 6.98
CA ARG A 663 -24.11 -1.05 6.08
C ARG A 663 -24.00 -2.56 6.19
N LYS A 664 -24.23 -3.13 7.37
CA LYS A 664 -24.11 -4.58 7.61
C LYS A 664 -25.42 -5.36 7.40
N ALA A 665 -26.57 -4.71 7.51
CA ALA A 665 -27.87 -5.37 7.44
C ALA A 665 -28.19 -5.92 6.02
N PRO A 666 -28.61 -7.19 5.88
CA PRO A 666 -29.04 -7.78 4.61
C PRO A 666 -30.33 -7.11 4.10
N ARG A 667 -30.53 -7.03 2.78
CA ARG A 667 -31.69 -6.34 2.15
C ARG A 667 -32.51 -7.22 1.20
N GLU A 668 -32.27 -8.52 1.22
CA GLU A 668 -32.78 -9.45 0.22
C GLU A 668 -34.29 -9.65 0.37
N THR A 669 -34.76 -9.94 1.58
CA THR A 669 -36.18 -10.22 1.84
C THR A 669 -36.99 -8.97 2.22
N SER A 670 -38.31 -9.02 2.04
CA SER A 670 -39.23 -7.99 2.52
C SER A 670 -39.18 -7.86 4.06
N SER A 671 -39.05 -8.99 4.76
CA SER A 671 -38.89 -9.04 6.21
C SER A 671 -37.63 -8.30 6.68
N ASP A 672 -36.50 -8.45 5.98
CA ASP A 672 -35.27 -7.75 6.34
C ASP A 672 -35.45 -6.22 6.26
N ARG A 673 -36.12 -5.75 5.21
CA ARG A 673 -36.39 -4.30 5.03
C ARG A 673 -37.32 -3.77 6.10
N THR A 674 -38.32 -4.54 6.52
CA THR A 674 -39.23 -4.17 7.61
C THR A 674 -38.50 -4.09 8.95
N TRP A 675 -37.64 -5.07 9.27
CA TRP A 675 -36.84 -5.03 10.50
C TRP A 675 -35.86 -3.86 10.52
N ILE A 676 -35.18 -3.58 9.40
CA ILE A 676 -34.30 -2.41 9.27
C ILE A 676 -35.08 -1.11 9.51
N ARG A 677 -36.26 -0.95 8.90
CA ARG A 677 -37.09 0.25 9.08
C ARG A 677 -37.64 0.35 10.50
N GLY A 678 -38.05 -0.77 11.08
CA GLY A 678 -38.62 -0.85 12.42
C GLY A 678 -37.60 -0.50 13.50
N SER A 679 -36.48 -1.23 13.56
CA SER A 679 -35.49 -1.03 14.63
C SER A 679 -34.71 0.27 14.47
N LEU A 680 -34.17 0.57 13.27
CA LEU A 680 -33.45 1.83 13.09
C LEU A 680 -34.38 3.05 13.15
N GLY A 681 -35.64 2.90 12.71
CA GLY A 681 -36.66 3.93 12.85
C GLY A 681 -37.00 4.20 14.32
N LEU A 682 -37.20 3.15 15.11
CA LEU A 682 -37.40 3.25 16.56
C LEU A 682 -36.22 3.96 17.23
N LEU A 683 -34.98 3.53 16.93
CA LEU A 683 -33.77 4.15 17.43
C LEU A 683 -33.75 5.65 17.14
N CYS A 684 -34.02 6.05 15.89
CA CYS A 684 -34.06 7.46 15.49
C CYS A 684 -35.14 8.25 16.24
N VAL A 685 -36.34 7.69 16.42
CA VAL A 685 -37.43 8.35 17.15
C VAL A 685 -37.05 8.54 18.61
N LEU A 686 -36.52 7.51 19.27
CA LEU A 686 -36.04 7.61 20.64
C LEU A 686 -34.94 8.67 20.76
N THR A 687 -34.00 8.72 19.80
CA THR A 687 -32.98 9.78 19.75
C THR A 687 -33.58 11.17 19.59
N LEU A 688 -34.62 11.37 18.78
CA LEU A 688 -35.28 12.68 18.67
C LEU A 688 -35.93 13.13 19.98
N VAL A 689 -36.49 12.20 20.76
CA VAL A 689 -37.00 12.51 22.10
C VAL A 689 -35.86 12.90 23.03
N VAL A 690 -34.70 12.22 22.95
CA VAL A 690 -33.50 12.58 23.72
C VAL A 690 -32.99 13.98 23.34
N VAL A 691 -32.90 14.29 22.04
CA VAL A 691 -32.53 15.62 21.51
C VAL A 691 -33.48 16.69 22.05
N ALA A 692 -34.79 16.46 21.98
CA ALA A 692 -35.79 17.40 22.50
C ALA A 692 -35.67 17.59 24.02
N SER A 693 -35.43 16.52 24.77
CA SER A 693 -35.17 16.58 26.21
C SER A 693 -33.89 17.36 26.53
N ALA A 694 -32.81 17.15 25.76
CA ALA A 694 -31.54 17.84 25.93
C ALA A 694 -31.69 19.36 25.70
N LEU A 695 -32.36 19.75 24.60
CA LEU A 695 -32.65 21.15 24.30
C LEU A 695 -33.53 21.80 25.37
N TYR A 696 -34.55 21.09 25.88
CA TYR A 696 -35.38 21.60 26.97
C TYR A 696 -34.58 21.79 28.27
N ARG A 697 -33.72 20.83 28.63
CA ARG A 697 -32.84 20.96 29.80
C ARG A 697 -31.89 22.15 29.65
N MET A 698 -31.33 22.36 28.47
CA MET A 698 -30.44 23.50 28.21
C MET A 698 -31.20 24.83 28.27
N HIS A 699 -32.43 24.90 27.74
CA HIS A 699 -33.26 26.09 27.83
C HIS A 699 -33.54 26.49 29.30
N VAL A 700 -33.99 25.54 30.13
CA VAL A 700 -34.22 25.79 31.57
C VAL A 700 -32.92 26.21 32.28
N TYR A 701 -31.79 25.65 31.85
CA TYR A 701 -30.49 26.01 32.37
C TYR A 701 -30.09 27.46 32.02
N GLN A 702 -30.36 27.87 30.79
CA GLN A 702 -30.11 29.23 30.30
C GLN A 702 -31.01 30.25 30.96
N ASP A 703 -32.27 29.93 31.23
CA ASP A 703 -33.16 30.81 31.98
C ASP A 703 -32.60 31.08 33.40
N ALA A 704 -32.03 30.05 34.03
CA ALA A 704 -31.45 30.16 35.36
C ALA A 704 -30.10 30.90 35.38
N TYR A 705 -29.20 30.69 34.40
CA TYR A 705 -27.79 31.14 34.43
C TYR A 705 -27.35 32.00 33.24
N GLY A 706 -28.26 32.39 32.36
CA GLY A 706 -27.97 33.18 31.16
C GLY A 706 -27.39 32.38 29.99
N PHE A 707 -27.17 33.07 28.87
CA PHE A 707 -26.58 32.48 27.67
C PHE A 707 -25.06 32.61 27.66
N THR A 708 -24.38 31.59 27.12
CA THR A 708 -22.95 31.64 26.80
C THR A 708 -22.70 31.09 25.39
N ARG A 709 -21.57 31.44 24.78
CA ARG A 709 -21.08 30.92 23.49
C ARG A 709 -21.14 29.40 23.44
N LEU A 710 -20.68 28.72 24.49
CA LEU A 710 -20.71 27.27 24.57
C LEU A 710 -22.14 26.73 24.61
N ARG A 711 -23.03 27.30 25.43
CA ARG A 711 -24.43 26.85 25.52
C ARG A 711 -25.17 27.04 24.19
N LEU A 712 -25.02 28.20 23.55
CA LEU A 712 -25.59 28.47 22.23
C LEU A 712 -25.04 27.51 21.17
N LEU A 713 -23.72 27.25 21.18
CA LEU A 713 -23.11 26.32 20.24
C LEU A 713 -23.68 24.91 20.42
N VAL A 714 -23.87 24.46 21.66
CA VAL A 714 -24.44 23.12 21.87
C VAL A 714 -25.90 23.06 21.45
N ASP A 715 -26.73 24.08 21.71
CA ASP A 715 -28.12 24.08 21.22
C ASP A 715 -28.21 23.97 19.70
N VAL A 716 -27.41 24.78 19.01
CA VAL A 716 -27.35 24.80 17.55
C VAL A 716 -26.86 23.46 17.02
N PHE A 717 -25.83 22.88 17.66
CA PHE A 717 -25.27 21.59 17.28
C PHE A 717 -26.22 20.42 17.54
N GLU A 718 -26.86 20.38 18.72
CA GLU A 718 -27.83 19.34 19.10
C GLU A 718 -29.06 19.40 18.20
N GLY A 719 -29.57 20.62 17.92
CA GLY A 719 -30.63 20.83 16.94
C GLY A 719 -30.26 20.34 15.55
N TRP A 720 -29.02 20.58 15.11
CA TRP A 720 -28.51 20.05 13.83
C TRP A 720 -28.41 18.52 13.82
N LEU A 721 -27.93 17.89 14.90
CA LEU A 721 -27.97 16.43 15.02
C LEU A 721 -29.41 15.91 14.90
N GLY A 722 -30.39 16.59 15.50
CA GLY A 722 -31.82 16.30 15.33
C GLY A 722 -32.27 16.36 13.85
N VAL A 723 -31.83 17.39 13.10
CA VAL A 723 -32.09 17.49 11.65
C VAL A 723 -31.45 16.33 10.88
N LEU A 724 -30.25 15.88 11.28
CA LEU A 724 -29.63 14.69 10.66
C LEU A 724 -30.41 13.41 10.96
N VAL A 725 -30.90 13.24 12.19
CA VAL A 725 -31.74 12.09 12.55
C VAL A 725 -33.05 12.10 11.74
N LEU A 726 -33.70 13.26 11.58
CA LEU A 726 -34.88 13.40 10.71
C LEU A 726 -34.57 13.04 9.25
N ALA A 727 -33.45 13.51 8.70
CA ALA A 727 -33.01 13.16 7.35
C ALA A 727 -32.70 11.66 7.21
N MET A 728 -32.23 11.03 8.28
CA MET A 728 -31.95 9.59 8.32
C MET A 728 -33.23 8.76 8.33
N ILE A 729 -34.27 9.20 9.07
CA ILE A 729 -35.62 8.62 9.01
C ILE A 729 -36.15 8.70 7.57
N ALA A 730 -36.09 9.88 6.94
CA ALA A 730 -36.53 10.07 5.55
C ALA A 730 -35.74 9.18 4.56
N GLY A 731 -34.43 9.08 4.73
CA GLY A 731 -33.57 8.20 3.92
C GLY A 731 -33.86 6.71 4.12
N GLY A 732 -34.23 6.31 5.34
CA GLY A 732 -34.63 4.94 5.69
C GLY A 732 -35.93 4.51 5.01
N PHE A 733 -36.91 5.41 4.92
CA PHE A 733 -38.14 5.18 4.15
C PHE A 733 -37.84 5.01 2.65
N ALA A 734 -36.97 5.88 2.10
CA ALA A 734 -36.59 5.87 0.68
C ALA A 734 -35.64 4.72 0.28
N LEU A 735 -35.07 3.96 1.24
CA LEU A 735 -34.07 2.89 1.03
C LEU A 735 -32.84 3.33 0.19
N ARG A 736 -32.60 4.64 0.08
CA ARG A 736 -31.49 5.25 -0.67
C ARG A 736 -30.89 6.37 0.16
N ALA A 737 -29.82 6.07 0.89
CA ALA A 737 -29.15 7.02 1.80
C ALA A 737 -27.83 7.60 1.26
N VAL A 738 -27.56 7.47 -0.05
CA VAL A 738 -26.30 7.94 -0.69
C VAL A 738 -26.14 9.48 -0.62
N TRP A 739 -27.25 10.21 -0.46
CA TRP A 739 -27.28 11.67 -0.35
C TRP A 739 -27.00 12.18 1.08
N LEU A 740 -27.14 11.33 2.10
CA LEU A 740 -27.11 11.72 3.51
C LEU A 740 -25.78 12.40 3.93
N PRO A 741 -24.58 11.91 3.53
CA PRO A 741 -23.32 12.59 3.89
C PRO A 741 -23.22 14.01 3.32
N ARG A 742 -23.69 14.22 2.09
CA ARG A 742 -23.68 15.54 1.46
C ARG A 742 -24.75 16.46 2.06
N PHE A 743 -25.91 15.91 2.42
CA PHE A 743 -26.91 16.64 3.17
C PHE A 743 -26.37 17.11 4.53
N ALA A 744 -25.68 16.23 5.27
CA ALA A 744 -25.05 16.59 6.53
C ALA A 744 -24.02 17.72 6.36
N LEU A 745 -23.16 17.62 5.36
CA LEU A 745 -22.18 18.65 5.03
C LEU A 745 -22.83 20.00 4.70
N PHE A 746 -23.81 20.03 3.80
CA PHE A 746 -24.45 21.29 3.39
C PHE A 746 -25.34 21.89 4.48
N SER A 747 -26.10 21.07 5.20
CA SER A 747 -26.90 21.56 6.34
C SER A 747 -26.03 22.15 7.44
N GLY A 748 -24.87 21.54 7.73
CA GLY A 748 -23.92 22.09 8.71
C GLY A 748 -23.33 23.44 8.27
N VAL A 749 -22.99 23.59 6.98
CA VAL A 749 -22.52 24.86 6.42
C VAL A 749 -23.62 25.94 6.49
N VAL A 750 -24.84 25.60 6.09
CA VAL A 750 -25.98 26.53 6.15
C VAL A 750 -26.27 26.97 7.58
N LEU A 751 -26.24 26.03 8.53
CA LEU A 751 -26.41 26.31 9.95
C LEU A 751 -25.36 27.29 10.46
N LEU A 752 -24.08 27.04 10.13
CA LEU A 752 -22.97 27.89 10.57
C LEU A 752 -23.05 29.30 9.97
N LEU A 753 -23.40 29.41 8.68
CA LEU A 753 -23.68 30.70 8.04
C LEU A 753 -24.87 31.40 8.68
N GLY A 754 -25.92 30.67 9.03
CA GLY A 754 -27.08 31.20 9.76
C GLY A 754 -26.70 31.75 11.13
N LEU A 755 -25.88 31.00 11.89
CA LEU A 755 -25.35 31.44 13.18
C LEU A 755 -24.51 32.71 13.03
N ALA A 756 -23.60 32.75 12.05
CA ALA A 756 -22.83 33.94 11.73
C ALA A 756 -23.71 35.12 11.29
N ALA A 757 -24.80 34.87 10.55
CA ALA A 757 -25.72 35.91 10.10
C ALA A 757 -26.51 36.55 11.26
N ILE A 758 -26.94 35.75 12.24
CA ILE A 758 -27.71 36.20 13.42
C ILE A 758 -26.88 37.09 14.36
N ASN A 759 -25.54 37.07 14.22
CA ASN A 759 -24.61 37.71 15.14
C ASN A 759 -24.69 37.10 16.55
N PRO A 760 -23.98 35.97 16.80
CA PRO A 760 -24.22 35.18 17.99
C PRO A 760 -23.81 35.91 19.27
N ASP A 761 -22.73 36.69 19.26
CA ASP A 761 -22.28 37.44 20.44
C ASP A 761 -23.26 38.57 20.81
N ALA A 762 -23.81 39.30 19.81
CA ALA A 762 -24.88 40.27 20.05
C ALA A 762 -26.19 39.63 20.53
N TRP A 763 -26.52 38.45 20.00
CA TRP A 763 -27.70 37.69 20.40
C TRP A 763 -27.58 37.22 21.85
N ILE A 764 -26.39 36.74 22.26
CA ILE A 764 -26.09 36.36 23.65
C ILE A 764 -26.18 37.59 24.57
N ALA A 765 -25.61 38.72 24.17
CA ALA A 765 -25.70 39.96 24.95
C ALA A 765 -27.16 40.36 25.20
N ARG A 766 -28.00 40.37 24.15
CA ARG A 766 -29.41 40.72 24.25
C ARG A 766 -30.16 39.84 25.25
N HIS A 767 -30.05 38.51 25.13
CA HIS A 767 -30.79 37.60 26.01
C HIS A 767 -30.33 37.66 27.46
N ASN A 768 -29.05 37.96 27.70
CA ASN A 768 -28.56 38.16 29.07
C ASN A 768 -29.05 39.50 29.67
N ILE A 769 -29.18 40.55 28.85
CA ILE A 769 -29.79 41.82 29.27
C ILE A 769 -31.28 41.64 29.55
N ASP A 770 -32.04 41.00 28.65
CA ASP A 770 -33.46 40.71 28.86
C ASP A 770 -33.69 39.89 30.16
N ARG A 771 -32.77 38.96 30.45
CA ARG A 771 -32.76 38.20 31.71
C ARG A 771 -32.42 39.08 32.92
N TYR A 772 -31.49 40.02 32.79
CA TYR A 772 -31.19 40.96 33.86
C TYR A 772 -32.41 41.81 34.22
N GLU A 773 -33.14 42.31 33.22
CA GLU A 773 -34.36 43.12 33.43
C GLU A 773 -35.46 42.35 34.18
N SER A 774 -35.58 41.04 33.91
CA SER A 774 -36.60 40.20 34.55
C SER A 774 -36.18 39.59 35.89
N SER A 775 -34.89 39.27 36.07
CA SER A 775 -34.39 38.52 37.24
C SER A 775 -33.49 39.32 38.19
N GLY A 776 -33.00 40.48 37.76
CA GLY A 776 -32.01 41.29 38.47
C GLY A 776 -30.62 40.67 38.55
N LYS A 777 -30.34 39.58 37.82
CA LYS A 777 -29.08 38.82 37.86
C LYS A 777 -28.41 38.77 36.50
N VAL A 778 -27.09 38.97 36.43
CA VAL A 778 -26.30 38.86 35.19
C VAL A 778 -24.82 38.62 35.51
N ASP A 779 -24.07 38.03 34.58
CA ASP A 779 -22.62 37.91 34.68
C ASP A 779 -21.94 38.98 33.81
N TRP A 780 -21.60 40.11 34.44
CA TRP A 780 -20.95 41.24 33.75
C TRP A 780 -19.56 40.86 33.22
N THR A 781 -18.79 40.10 34.01
CA THR A 781 -17.47 39.61 33.61
C THR A 781 -17.54 38.74 32.35
N TYR A 782 -18.60 37.95 32.19
CA TYR A 782 -18.81 37.20 30.96
C TYR A 782 -19.13 38.11 29.76
N LEU A 783 -19.99 39.11 29.93
CA LEU A 783 -20.35 40.06 28.87
C LEU A 783 -19.15 40.87 28.37
N GLN A 784 -18.22 41.23 29.27
CA GLN A 784 -16.97 41.92 28.91
C GLN A 784 -16.09 41.11 27.95
N GLY A 785 -16.21 39.78 27.95
CA GLY A 785 -15.46 38.89 27.07
C GLY A 785 -16.10 38.66 25.70
N LEU A 786 -17.27 39.26 25.42
CA LEU A 786 -17.93 39.21 24.11
C LEU A 786 -17.16 40.04 23.07
N SER A 787 -17.28 39.69 21.79
CA SER A 787 -16.60 40.41 20.71
C SER A 787 -17.20 41.80 20.47
N ASP A 788 -16.54 42.61 19.65
CA ASP A 788 -17.01 43.97 19.32
C ASP A 788 -18.38 43.97 18.62
N ASP A 789 -18.78 42.84 18.03
CA ASP A 789 -20.11 42.63 17.46
C ASP A 789 -21.26 42.82 18.46
N ALA A 790 -21.01 42.64 19.76
CA ALA A 790 -22.01 42.78 20.82
C ALA A 790 -22.21 44.23 21.28
N LEU A 791 -21.26 45.12 21.00
CA LEU A 791 -21.22 46.47 21.56
C LEU A 791 -22.48 47.32 21.25
N PRO A 792 -23.06 47.28 20.03
CA PRO A 792 -24.30 48.02 19.75
C PRO A 792 -25.51 47.58 20.58
N VAL A 793 -25.48 46.37 21.13
CA VAL A 793 -26.52 45.88 22.05
C VAL A 793 -26.17 46.26 23.48
N LEU A 794 -24.90 46.14 23.88
CA LEU A 794 -24.46 46.52 25.23
C LEU A 794 -24.64 48.02 25.50
N SER A 795 -24.53 48.87 24.48
CA SER A 795 -24.72 50.32 24.60
C SER A 795 -26.17 50.74 24.84
N THR A 796 -27.16 49.83 24.74
CA THR A 796 -28.56 50.15 25.08
C THR A 796 -28.82 50.11 26.58
N LEU A 797 -27.86 49.62 27.38
CA LEU A 797 -27.95 49.65 28.83
C LEU A 797 -27.93 51.10 29.35
N PRO A 798 -28.51 51.34 30.55
CA PRO A 798 -28.34 52.61 31.25
C PRO A 798 -26.84 52.98 31.37
N PRO A 799 -26.46 54.27 31.25
CA PRO A 799 -25.06 54.67 31.17
C PRO A 799 -24.18 54.20 32.34
N ASN A 800 -24.77 54.08 33.53
CA ASN A 800 -24.11 53.56 34.74
C ASN A 800 -23.83 52.05 34.72
N LEU A 801 -24.42 51.29 33.80
CA LEU A 801 -24.24 49.84 33.67
C LEU A 801 -23.42 49.44 32.42
N VAL A 802 -23.26 50.35 31.45
CA VAL A 802 -22.51 50.07 30.21
C VAL A 802 -21.05 49.70 30.52
N GLU A 803 -20.41 50.42 31.43
CA GLU A 803 -19.02 50.15 31.84
C GLU A 803 -18.86 48.80 32.57
N CYS A 804 -19.92 48.28 33.21
CA CYS A 804 -19.90 46.94 33.75
C CYS A 804 -19.81 45.87 32.66
N ALA A 805 -20.44 46.09 31.51
CA ALA A 805 -20.51 45.12 30.42
C ALA A 805 -19.44 45.29 29.34
N VAL A 806 -18.76 46.45 29.27
CA VAL A 806 -17.86 46.81 28.19
C VAL A 806 -16.47 47.14 28.73
N SER A 807 -15.45 46.38 28.30
CA SER A 807 -14.04 46.78 28.47
C SER A 807 -13.61 47.68 27.31
N LEU A 808 -13.07 48.88 27.58
CA LEU A 808 -12.64 49.84 26.55
C LEU A 808 -11.15 49.80 26.22
N ASP A 809 -10.36 49.05 27.00
CA ASP A 809 -8.92 48.94 26.81
C ASP A 809 -8.59 48.17 25.52
N GLY A 810 -7.77 48.76 24.66
CA GLY A 810 -7.20 48.09 23.47
C GLY A 810 -7.95 48.27 22.14
N ARG A 811 -9.09 48.96 22.11
CA ARG A 811 -9.86 49.21 20.86
C ARG A 811 -9.31 50.38 20.04
N THR A 812 -8.10 50.26 19.51
CA THR A 812 -7.44 51.29 18.69
C THR A 812 -7.54 51.04 17.19
N HIS A 813 -7.25 52.08 16.40
CA HIS A 813 -7.41 52.19 14.94
C HIS A 813 -7.09 50.93 14.13
N ASP A 814 -8.09 50.40 13.41
CA ASP A 814 -7.89 49.42 12.34
C ASP A 814 -7.23 50.05 11.11
N ASP A 815 -6.25 49.33 10.53
CA ASP A 815 -5.82 49.53 9.15
C ASP A 815 -7.01 49.28 8.19
N TRP A 816 -7.03 49.88 7.00
CA TRP A 816 -8.11 49.65 6.03
C TRP A 816 -8.20 48.17 5.59
N LEU A 817 -7.09 47.44 5.68
CA LEU A 817 -7.00 46.00 5.44
C LEU A 817 -7.55 45.15 6.60
N GLU A 818 -7.67 45.71 7.80
CA GLU A 818 -8.32 45.11 8.96
C GLU A 818 -9.82 45.39 8.98
N TRP A 819 -10.34 46.13 7.99
CA TRP A 819 -11.74 46.52 8.02
C TRP A 819 -12.66 45.30 8.14
N ASN A 820 -13.54 45.38 9.14
CA ASN A 820 -14.59 44.42 9.45
C ASN A 820 -15.85 45.19 9.88
N LEU A 821 -17.02 44.70 9.49
CA LEU A 821 -18.31 45.35 9.75
C LEU A 821 -18.65 45.42 11.25
N GLY A 822 -18.32 44.38 12.03
CA GLY A 822 -18.53 44.32 13.48
C GLY A 822 -17.78 45.42 14.21
N ARG A 823 -16.45 45.47 14.02
CA ARG A 823 -15.59 46.54 14.58
C ARG A 823 -15.97 47.93 14.07
N SER A 824 -16.36 48.06 12.81
CA SER A 824 -16.82 49.35 12.27
C SER A 824 -18.09 49.86 12.97
N ARG A 825 -19.04 48.98 13.31
CA ARG A 825 -20.26 49.34 14.07
C ARG A 825 -19.95 49.61 15.54
N ALA A 826 -19.03 48.87 16.12
CA ALA A 826 -18.55 49.13 17.47
C ALA A 826 -17.93 50.53 17.57
N ARG A 827 -17.03 50.89 16.64
CA ARG A 827 -16.39 52.21 16.59
C ARG A 827 -17.39 53.36 16.44
N SER A 828 -18.42 53.23 15.59
CA SER A 828 -19.48 54.25 15.52
C SER A 828 -20.25 54.38 16.82
N THR A 829 -20.59 53.24 17.45
CA THR A 829 -21.31 53.23 18.74
C THR A 829 -20.51 53.90 19.85
N ILE A 830 -19.20 53.63 19.93
CA ILE A 830 -18.28 54.31 20.86
C ILE A 830 -18.27 55.80 20.58
N ALA A 831 -18.12 56.22 19.32
CA ALA A 831 -18.08 57.64 18.97
C ALA A 831 -19.36 58.38 19.38
N ASP A 832 -20.52 57.74 19.27
CA ASP A 832 -21.82 58.32 19.61
C ASP A 832 -22.07 58.43 21.13
N HIS A 833 -21.51 57.54 21.95
CA HIS A 833 -21.85 57.42 23.38
C HIS A 833 -20.69 57.68 24.37
N ARG A 834 -19.47 57.96 23.87
CA ARG A 834 -18.26 58.11 24.72
C ARG A 834 -18.38 59.19 25.80
N GLY A 835 -19.22 60.21 25.59
CA GLY A 835 -19.43 61.31 26.55
C GLY A 835 -20.34 60.97 27.72
N ASP A 836 -21.09 59.86 27.65
CA ASP A 836 -22.15 59.53 28.61
C ASP A 836 -21.72 58.49 29.66
N TRP A 837 -20.50 57.93 29.54
CA TRP A 837 -20.02 56.83 30.39
C TRP A 837 -19.38 57.36 31.69
N ILE A 838 -19.74 56.75 32.82
CA ILE A 838 -19.39 57.21 34.18
C ILE A 838 -18.25 56.36 34.73
N ALA A 839 -17.10 56.98 35.01
CA ALA A 839 -15.98 56.31 35.65
C ALA A 839 -16.34 55.76 37.04
N ASP A 840 -16.06 54.46 37.23
CA ASP A 840 -16.19 53.69 38.49
C ASP A 840 -17.63 53.25 38.84
N PRO A 841 -18.20 52.27 38.09
CA PRO A 841 -19.58 51.89 38.24
C PRO A 841 -19.79 50.85 39.35
N GLU A 842 -20.85 51.00 40.15
CA GLU A 842 -21.41 49.88 40.90
C GLU A 842 -22.06 48.91 39.91
N CYS A 843 -21.61 47.65 39.89
CA CYS A 843 -22.14 46.61 39.01
C CYS A 843 -23.12 45.68 39.77
N PRO A 844 -24.40 46.07 39.94
CA PRO A 844 -25.38 45.30 40.69
C PRO A 844 -25.74 44.01 39.96
N GLY A 845 -26.19 43.00 40.73
CA GLY A 845 -26.74 41.77 40.16
C GLY A 845 -25.71 40.79 39.62
N GLN A 846 -24.41 40.99 39.88
CA GLN A 846 -23.36 40.06 39.47
C GLN A 846 -23.62 38.66 40.02
N THR A 847 -23.78 37.67 39.14
CA THR A 847 -23.77 36.26 39.51
C THR A 847 -22.33 35.78 39.68
N VAL A 848 -22.03 35.17 40.84
CA VAL A 848 -20.74 34.51 41.10
C VAL A 848 -20.66 33.24 40.24
N ARG A 849 -19.49 32.99 39.63
CA ARG A 849 -19.22 31.87 38.71
C ARG A 849 -19.59 30.50 39.27
#